data_AF-A0A316VK90-F1
#
_entry.id   AF-A0A316VK90-F1
#
_cell.length_a   1.000
_cell.length_b   1.000
_cell.length_c   1.000
_cell.angle_alpha   90.00
_cell.angle_beta   90.00
_cell.angle_gamma   90.00
#
_symmetry.space_group_name_H-M   'P 1'
#
loop_
_entity.id
_entity.type
_entity.pdbx_description
1 polymer ?
#
loop_
_entity_poly.entity_id
_entity_poly.type
_entity_poly.pdbx_seq_one_letter_code
_entity_poly.pdbx_strand_id
1 'polypeptide(L)'
;MASTPLRSHVTPIASRTLFTRSKPRPVRTTIKWALLAFGLTFGVAYHLDSRSAIHRWIAIPILQTVTDAETAQKLAVKLLSLGIMPRDLGTDDEVLATSVAGLSLKNPIGLAAGFDKQAEAIDGLLNLGFGIVEVGSVTPEPQPGNDLPRYFRLTADHGAINRFGFNSEGHEVILHRLRDRIQRWILSGSSLAKSRIPLPDDQSRDHALLETASIDTILATDQVPKSLRPGQLLAVNLGKNKTSAPDSVDDYVKGVNVLGPYADLLVVNISSPNTPGLRGLQRKSVLSDLMSQVVEARDKLPLRRQNKVPLLVKIAPDLDENELKDIADAAVSSGVEGLIVSNTTIQRPSSLLSPSEITSETGGLSGAPLKPLSLKALQTVRKRVGDKVSIIGCGGIFSGQDALDFAKAGADAIELYTSFGYEGVGHPRRVKDELTALLKAQNTTWKAVIGTGIEKENFTTTLPSNEKDFAKVGNLSDRLGESAASIKGEIEGWRKTLGMAVADAKESIKEAQPMRFRPDPSDKEYTSLLDKVHEALGVPDSPSSDKNAAELDVSQMTQNDVQRIRLGIALQDPSVAPSVALEGAGDQATVGSGQTPTFGRIGQKLTPVDPRGASTASSSSSQASSDGRVGMGGKSDFNSVDSRRVV
;
A
#
# COMPACT_ATOMS: atom_id res chain seq x y z
N MET A 1 45.96 -21.27 98.47
CA MET A 1 46.78 -21.74 97.34
C MET A 1 46.10 -21.22 96.08
N ALA A 2 46.56 -20.13 95.45
CA ALA A 2 47.66 -20.11 94.45
C ALA A 2 47.49 -21.25 93.42
N SER A 3 47.48 -21.07 92.11
CA SER A 3 47.74 -19.92 91.23
C SER A 3 47.41 -20.37 89.79
N THR A 4 47.04 -19.40 88.96
CA THR A 4 46.86 -19.33 87.49
C THR A 4 47.43 -20.47 86.62
N PRO A 5 46.81 -20.72 85.45
CA PRO A 5 47.57 -20.49 84.22
C PRO A 5 46.80 -19.87 83.02
N LEU A 6 47.60 -19.09 82.27
CA LEU A 6 47.64 -18.91 80.81
C LEU A 6 46.50 -18.17 80.07
N ARG A 7 46.84 -16.93 79.68
CA ARG A 7 46.20 -16.12 78.62
C ARG A 7 46.28 -16.82 77.26
N SER A 8 45.15 -17.01 76.59
CA SER A 8 45.06 -17.22 75.14
C SER A 8 44.59 -15.93 74.48
N HIS A 9 45.40 -15.39 73.56
CA HIS A 9 45.00 -14.31 72.67
C HIS A 9 43.98 -14.84 71.65
N VAL A 10 42.70 -14.47 71.81
CA VAL A 10 41.67 -14.65 70.79
C VAL A 10 41.54 -13.34 70.03
N THR A 11 42.04 -13.31 68.79
CA THR A 11 41.71 -12.29 67.80
C THR A 11 40.25 -12.44 67.39
N PRO A 12 39.44 -11.36 67.34
CA PRO A 12 38.06 -11.47 66.91
C PRO A 12 38.02 -11.72 65.39
N ILE A 13 37.47 -12.86 65.00
CA ILE A 13 37.11 -13.17 63.62
C ILE A 13 35.98 -12.20 63.23
N ALA A 14 36.30 -11.22 62.39
CA ALA A 14 35.30 -10.33 61.82
C ALA A 14 34.30 -11.14 61.00
N SER A 15 33.01 -11.07 61.37
CA SER A 15 31.93 -11.68 60.63
C SER A 15 31.82 -11.02 59.25
N ARG A 16 32.17 -11.76 58.20
CA ARG A 16 31.86 -11.36 56.82
C ARG A 16 30.36 -11.52 56.60
N THR A 17 29.62 -10.42 56.70
CA THR A 17 28.22 -10.35 56.28
C THR A 17 28.13 -10.47 54.75
N LEU A 18 27.79 -11.66 54.26
CA LEU A 18 27.55 -11.97 52.84
C LEU A 18 26.17 -11.47 52.35
N PHE A 19 25.77 -10.26 52.74
CA PHE A 19 24.57 -9.62 52.22
C PHE A 19 24.86 -8.14 51.95
N THR A 20 25.56 -7.86 50.85
CA THR A 20 25.57 -6.52 50.26
C THR A 20 24.18 -6.28 49.67
N ARG A 21 23.30 -5.61 50.42
CA ARG A 21 22.06 -5.06 49.90
C ARG A 21 22.43 -4.12 48.76
N SER A 22 22.06 -4.45 47.51
CA SER A 22 22.31 -3.59 46.36
C SER A 22 21.75 -2.20 46.67
N LYS A 23 22.58 -1.14 46.56
CA LYS A 23 22.13 0.24 46.77
C LYS A 23 20.86 0.47 45.94
N PRO A 24 19.77 1.03 46.52
CA PRO A 24 18.56 1.29 45.76
C PRO A 24 18.92 2.16 44.55
N ARG A 25 18.59 1.70 43.34
CA ARG A 25 18.78 2.50 42.13
C ARG A 25 17.99 3.80 42.31
N PRO A 26 18.55 4.98 41.95
CA PRO A 26 17.84 6.24 42.12
C PRO A 26 16.52 6.15 41.35
N VAL A 27 15.40 6.47 42.01
CA VAL A 27 14.07 6.47 41.38
C VAL A 27 14.07 7.27 40.08
N ARG A 28 14.87 8.35 40.00
CA ARG A 28 15.12 9.15 38.79
C ARG A 28 15.72 8.35 37.62
N THR A 29 16.62 7.41 37.89
CA THR A 29 17.23 6.55 36.86
C THR A 29 16.22 5.55 36.33
N THR A 30 15.40 4.96 37.21
CA THR A 30 14.31 4.06 36.82
C THR A 30 13.27 4.78 35.96
N ILE A 31 12.87 6.00 36.34
CA ILE A 31 11.94 6.82 35.56
C ILE A 31 12.51 7.16 34.17
N LYS A 32 13.79 7.54 34.08
CA LYS A 32 14.45 7.81 32.78
C LYS A 32 14.42 6.60 31.85
N TRP A 33 14.76 5.40 32.36
CA TRP A 33 14.71 4.18 31.56
C TRP A 33 13.28 3.79 31.17
N ALA A 34 12.31 4.00 32.06
CA ALA A 34 10.90 3.78 31.75
C ALA A 34 10.41 4.72 30.64
N LEU A 35 10.77 6.02 30.69
CA LEU A 35 10.44 6.99 29.64
C LEU A 35 11.12 6.66 28.30
N LEU A 36 12.39 6.24 28.33
CA LEU A 36 13.09 5.82 27.11
C LEU A 36 12.45 4.56 26.50
N ALA A 37 12.15 3.56 27.32
CA ALA A 37 11.49 2.33 26.86
C ALA A 37 10.09 2.62 26.32
N PHE A 38 9.33 3.48 26.99
CA PHE A 38 8.02 3.94 26.51
C PHE A 38 8.14 4.68 25.19
N GLY A 39 9.07 5.64 25.07
CA GLY A 39 9.31 6.38 23.84
C GLY A 39 9.74 5.49 22.68
N LEU A 40 10.62 4.51 22.92
CA LEU A 40 11.02 3.52 21.92
C LEU A 40 9.86 2.63 21.49
N THR A 41 9.10 2.10 22.44
CA THR A 41 7.94 1.24 22.16
C THR A 41 6.88 2.00 21.37
N PHE A 42 6.59 3.24 21.76
CA PHE A 42 5.67 4.12 21.05
C PHE A 42 6.19 4.45 19.65
N GLY A 43 7.48 4.77 19.50
CA GLY A 43 8.10 5.05 18.21
C GLY A 43 8.04 3.84 17.27
N VAL A 44 8.24 2.63 17.78
CA VAL A 44 8.07 1.39 17.02
C VAL A 44 6.60 1.20 16.64
N ALA A 45 5.66 1.32 17.57
CA ALA A 45 4.23 1.17 17.28
C ALA A 45 3.75 2.19 16.23
N TYR A 46 4.18 3.44 16.35
CA TYR A 46 3.92 4.50 15.40
C TYR A 46 4.51 4.16 14.02
N HIS A 47 5.77 3.73 13.95
CA HIS A 47 6.37 3.33 12.68
C HIS A 47 5.65 2.13 12.05
N LEU A 48 5.18 1.17 12.86
CA LEU A 48 4.49 -0.02 12.36
C LEU A 48 3.05 0.24 11.91
N ASP A 49 2.42 1.35 12.29
CA ASP A 49 1.13 1.74 11.70
C ASP A 49 1.37 2.39 10.32
N SER A 50 0.82 1.77 9.28
CA SER A 50 0.92 2.28 7.90
C SER A 50 0.32 3.68 7.71
N ARG A 51 -0.62 4.09 8.57
CA ARG A 51 -1.29 5.39 8.51
C ARG A 51 -0.42 6.55 9.01
N SER A 52 0.63 6.25 9.75
CA SER A 52 1.47 7.26 10.38
C SER A 52 2.03 8.26 9.37
N ALA A 53 1.93 9.55 9.71
CA ALA A 53 2.37 10.66 8.88
C ALA A 53 3.81 10.52 8.36
N ILE A 54 4.71 9.92 9.15
CA ILE A 54 6.12 9.69 8.76
C ILE A 54 6.26 8.97 7.41
N HIS A 55 5.36 8.05 7.07
CA HIS A 55 5.47 7.29 5.83
C HIS A 55 5.19 8.16 4.62
N ARG A 56 4.09 8.92 4.65
CA ARG A 56 3.66 9.79 3.55
C ARG A 56 4.57 11.01 3.42
N TRP A 57 4.84 11.67 4.54
CA TRP A 57 5.41 13.02 4.54
C TRP A 57 6.92 13.04 4.68
N ILE A 58 7.54 11.95 5.15
CA ILE A 58 9.01 11.86 5.28
C ILE A 58 9.55 10.76 4.36
N ALA A 59 9.12 9.50 4.53
CA ALA A 59 9.73 8.37 3.84
C ALA A 59 9.58 8.45 2.31
N ILE A 60 8.39 8.77 1.80
CA ILE A 60 8.15 8.91 0.36
C ILE A 60 8.94 10.08 -0.26
N PRO A 61 8.93 11.31 0.27
CA PRO A 61 9.77 12.38 -0.26
C PRO A 61 11.26 12.04 -0.28
N ILE A 62 11.78 11.45 0.80
CA ILE A 62 13.18 11.02 0.85
C ILE A 62 13.44 10.01 -0.27
N LEU A 63 12.61 8.96 -0.36
CA LEU A 63 12.73 7.93 -1.40
C LEU A 63 12.69 8.54 -2.81
N GLN A 64 11.75 9.45 -3.05
CA GLN A 64 11.59 10.12 -4.34
C GLN A 64 12.75 11.05 -4.71
N THR A 65 13.43 11.62 -3.71
CA THR A 65 14.55 12.55 -3.89
C THR A 65 15.87 11.82 -4.10
N VAL A 66 16.11 10.75 -3.36
CA VAL A 66 17.41 10.04 -3.35
C VAL A 66 17.49 8.89 -4.34
N THR A 67 16.36 8.48 -4.95
CA THR A 67 16.32 7.38 -5.92
C THR A 67 15.44 7.70 -7.12
N ASP A 68 15.82 7.15 -8.29
CA ASP A 68 14.96 7.15 -9.48
C ASP A 68 13.70 6.30 -9.26
N ALA A 69 12.76 6.36 -10.21
CA ALA A 69 11.46 5.72 -10.09
C ALA A 69 11.54 4.19 -9.93
N GLU A 70 12.41 3.51 -10.70
CA GLU A 70 12.53 2.06 -10.67
C GLU A 70 13.29 1.59 -9.42
N THR A 71 14.36 2.28 -9.05
CA THR A 71 15.10 1.98 -7.81
C THR A 71 14.23 2.17 -6.58
N ALA A 72 13.43 3.24 -6.51
CA ALA A 72 12.47 3.45 -5.43
C ALA A 72 11.49 2.28 -5.27
N GLN A 73 10.93 1.82 -6.40
CA GLN A 73 9.96 0.73 -6.39
C GLN A 73 10.63 -0.58 -5.94
N LYS A 74 11.82 -0.91 -6.46
CA LYS A 74 12.58 -2.10 -6.03
C LYS A 74 12.92 -2.06 -4.55
N LEU A 75 13.35 -0.91 -4.05
CA LEU A 75 13.64 -0.73 -2.62
C LEU A 75 12.37 -0.91 -1.78
N ALA A 76 11.23 -0.35 -2.19
CA ALA A 76 9.96 -0.52 -1.50
C ALA A 76 9.52 -1.99 -1.43
N VAL A 77 9.58 -2.72 -2.56
CA VAL A 77 9.30 -4.17 -2.59
C VAL A 77 10.25 -4.93 -1.68
N LYS A 78 11.56 -4.63 -1.75
CA LYS A 78 12.54 -5.30 -0.91
C LYS A 78 12.27 -5.07 0.56
N LEU A 79 12.00 -3.83 0.96
CA LEU A 79 11.64 -3.50 2.34
C LEU A 79 10.38 -4.25 2.79
N LEU A 80 9.33 -4.26 1.97
CA LEU A 80 8.08 -5.00 2.26
C LEU A 80 8.29 -6.51 2.38
N SER A 81 9.23 -7.09 1.63
CA SER A 81 9.59 -8.52 1.73
C SER A 81 10.24 -8.91 3.06
N LEU A 82 10.86 -7.96 3.78
CA LEU A 82 11.55 -8.23 5.05
C LEU A 82 10.59 -8.45 6.24
N GLY A 83 9.29 -8.20 6.08
CA GLY A 83 8.27 -8.47 7.10
C GLY A 83 8.26 -7.53 8.32
N ILE A 84 9.21 -6.61 8.41
CA ILE A 84 9.33 -5.55 9.44
C ILE A 84 8.62 -4.24 9.06
N MET A 85 7.91 -4.24 7.93
CA MET A 85 7.28 -3.04 7.39
C MET A 85 5.94 -2.70 8.04
N PRO A 86 5.45 -1.46 7.85
CA PRO A 86 4.19 -1.01 8.39
C PRO A 86 3.03 -1.90 7.97
N ARG A 87 2.00 -1.95 8.82
CA ARG A 87 0.77 -2.71 8.61
C ARG A 87 -0.43 -1.80 8.78
N ASP A 88 -1.50 -2.12 8.10
CA ASP A 88 -2.81 -1.54 8.34
C ASP A 88 -3.39 -2.16 9.61
N LEU A 89 -3.45 -1.36 10.67
CA LEU A 89 -4.03 -1.76 11.96
C LEU A 89 -5.54 -1.45 12.03
N GLY A 90 -6.11 -0.88 10.97
CA GLY A 90 -7.55 -0.61 10.88
C GLY A 90 -8.37 -1.86 10.57
N THR A 91 -9.64 -1.82 10.91
CA THR A 91 -10.64 -2.80 10.49
C THR A 91 -11.38 -2.29 9.27
N ASP A 92 -11.71 -3.18 8.34
CA ASP A 92 -12.55 -2.83 7.19
C ASP A 92 -14.01 -2.77 7.60
N ASP A 93 -14.72 -1.74 7.13
CA ASP A 93 -16.14 -1.56 7.38
C ASP A 93 -16.97 -2.46 6.45
N GLU A 94 -18.09 -3.00 6.95
CA GLU A 94 -18.95 -3.92 6.18
C GLU A 94 -19.53 -3.27 4.92
N VAL A 95 -19.68 -1.94 4.88
CA VAL A 95 -20.15 -1.22 3.68
C VAL A 95 -19.21 -1.39 2.48
N LEU A 96 -17.95 -1.77 2.71
CA LEU A 96 -16.94 -2.02 1.67
C LEU A 96 -16.97 -3.45 1.13
N ALA A 97 -17.66 -4.39 1.79
CA ALA A 97 -17.63 -5.79 1.41
C ALA A 97 -18.15 -6.00 -0.03
N THR A 98 -17.39 -6.72 -0.84
CA THR A 98 -17.70 -6.96 -2.27
C THR A 98 -17.42 -8.40 -2.67
N SER A 99 -17.61 -8.74 -3.94
CA SER A 99 -17.15 -10.01 -4.53
C SER A 99 -16.64 -9.79 -5.94
N VAL A 100 -15.59 -10.50 -6.32
CA VAL A 100 -15.03 -10.51 -7.69
C VAL A 100 -15.02 -11.94 -8.18
N ALA A 101 -15.63 -12.20 -9.35
CA ALA A 101 -15.72 -13.52 -9.95
C ALA A 101 -16.25 -14.60 -8.98
N GLY A 102 -17.22 -14.23 -8.15
CA GLY A 102 -17.81 -15.11 -7.12
C GLY A 102 -16.99 -15.25 -5.83
N LEU A 103 -15.78 -14.68 -5.75
CA LEU A 103 -14.94 -14.70 -4.54
C LEU A 103 -15.19 -13.49 -3.66
N SER A 104 -15.45 -13.72 -2.37
CA SER A 104 -15.75 -12.67 -1.39
C SER A 104 -14.53 -11.87 -0.95
N LEU A 105 -14.69 -10.55 -0.83
CA LEU A 105 -13.68 -9.58 -0.43
C LEU A 105 -14.18 -8.69 0.71
N LYS A 106 -13.31 -8.40 1.68
CA LYS A 106 -13.62 -7.48 2.78
C LYS A 106 -13.70 -6.02 2.34
N ASN A 107 -12.94 -5.66 1.31
CA ASN A 107 -12.91 -4.32 0.73
C ASN A 107 -12.59 -4.40 -0.77
N PRO A 108 -12.94 -3.39 -1.58
CA PRO A 108 -12.81 -3.43 -3.02
C PRO A 108 -11.44 -2.93 -3.52
N ILE A 109 -10.47 -2.66 -2.64
CA ILE A 109 -9.23 -1.96 -2.99
C ILE A 109 -8.12 -2.97 -3.27
N GLY A 110 -7.67 -3.05 -4.51
CA GLY A 110 -6.58 -3.89 -4.98
C GLY A 110 -5.29 -3.12 -5.28
N LEU A 111 -4.18 -3.86 -5.36
CA LEU A 111 -2.92 -3.40 -5.94
C LEU A 111 -2.78 -4.00 -7.34
N ALA A 112 -2.52 -3.16 -8.35
CA ALA A 112 -2.37 -3.60 -9.73
C ALA A 112 -1.06 -4.35 -9.99
N ALA A 113 -1.04 -5.21 -11.03
CA ALA A 113 0.20 -5.79 -11.54
C ALA A 113 1.25 -4.73 -11.86
N GLY A 114 2.50 -5.17 -11.73
CA GLY A 114 3.70 -4.43 -12.10
C GLY A 114 4.43 -3.85 -10.90
N PHE A 115 3.78 -3.75 -9.73
CA PHE A 115 4.44 -3.31 -8.49
C PHE A 115 5.38 -4.41 -7.95
N ASP A 116 4.83 -5.55 -7.54
CA ASP A 116 5.57 -6.75 -7.14
C ASP A 116 5.55 -7.79 -8.27
N LYS A 117 6.47 -7.61 -9.22
CA LYS A 117 6.54 -8.46 -10.42
C LYS A 117 6.98 -9.89 -10.11
N GLN A 118 7.74 -10.08 -9.04
CA GLN A 118 8.44 -11.34 -8.78
C GLN A 118 7.90 -12.08 -7.54
N ALA A 119 6.74 -11.67 -7.02
CA ALA A 119 6.10 -12.28 -5.85
C ALA A 119 6.97 -12.26 -4.58
N GLU A 120 7.74 -11.18 -4.38
CA GLU A 120 8.67 -11.03 -3.26
C GLU A 120 7.99 -10.55 -1.97
N ALA A 121 6.95 -9.71 -2.11
CA ALA A 121 6.41 -8.89 -1.04
C ALA A 121 4.90 -9.10 -0.80
N ILE A 122 4.32 -10.19 -1.32
CA ILE A 122 2.88 -10.51 -1.22
C ILE A 122 2.34 -10.26 0.19
N ASP A 123 2.96 -10.82 1.22
CA ASP A 123 2.48 -10.67 2.60
C ASP A 123 2.64 -9.26 3.15
N GLY A 124 3.72 -8.57 2.79
CA GLY A 124 3.94 -7.17 3.12
C GLY A 124 2.84 -6.30 2.53
N LEU A 125 2.49 -6.53 1.26
CA LEU A 125 1.45 -5.79 0.54
C LEU A 125 0.05 -6.10 1.09
N LEU A 126 -0.30 -7.36 1.31
CA LEU A 126 -1.57 -7.73 1.93
C LEU A 126 -1.70 -7.14 3.35
N ASN A 127 -0.59 -6.94 4.06
CA ASN A 127 -0.59 -6.28 5.38
C ASN A 127 -0.90 -4.79 5.32
N LEU A 128 -0.82 -4.14 4.16
CA LEU A 128 -1.17 -2.73 3.98
C LEU A 128 -2.69 -2.51 3.77
N GLY A 129 -3.48 -3.59 3.85
CA GLY A 129 -4.94 -3.50 3.83
C GLY A 129 -5.58 -3.62 2.45
N PHE A 130 -4.83 -3.99 1.41
CA PHE A 130 -5.38 -4.32 0.09
C PHE A 130 -6.27 -5.57 0.16
N GLY A 131 -7.47 -5.51 -0.41
CA GLY A 131 -8.34 -6.66 -0.64
C GLY A 131 -7.79 -7.61 -1.72
N ILE A 132 -7.10 -7.08 -2.74
CA ILE A 132 -6.47 -7.89 -3.81
C ILE A 132 -5.01 -7.46 -3.96
N VAL A 133 -4.09 -8.41 -4.06
CA VAL A 133 -2.71 -8.13 -4.50
C VAL A 133 -2.45 -8.87 -5.80
N GLU A 134 -2.21 -8.13 -6.88
CA GLU A 134 -1.87 -8.67 -8.20
C GLU A 134 -0.35 -8.64 -8.41
N VAL A 135 0.29 -9.82 -8.44
CA VAL A 135 1.72 -9.97 -8.77
C VAL A 135 1.93 -10.14 -10.27
N GLY A 136 3.15 -9.91 -10.76
CA GLY A 136 3.50 -10.04 -12.19
C GLY A 136 3.41 -8.72 -12.95
N SER A 137 3.28 -8.69 -14.27
CA SER A 137 3.15 -9.84 -15.17
C SER A 137 4.40 -10.71 -15.20
N VAL A 138 4.23 -12.01 -15.00
CA VAL A 138 5.29 -13.02 -15.03
C VAL A 138 5.29 -13.69 -16.41
N THR A 139 6.46 -13.92 -16.98
CA THR A 139 6.62 -14.65 -18.24
C THR A 139 7.14 -16.07 -17.98
N PRO A 140 6.94 -17.04 -18.88
CA PRO A 140 7.48 -18.39 -18.73
C PRO A 140 8.98 -18.40 -18.46
N GLU A 141 9.74 -17.82 -19.39
CA GLU A 141 11.19 -17.71 -19.28
C GLU A 141 11.58 -16.39 -18.62
N PRO A 142 12.71 -16.33 -17.91
CA PRO A 142 13.27 -15.09 -17.41
C PRO A 142 13.58 -14.11 -18.55
N GLN A 143 13.32 -12.82 -18.34
CA GLN A 143 13.76 -11.77 -19.25
C GLN A 143 14.02 -10.44 -18.51
N PRO A 144 15.04 -9.67 -18.91
CA PRO A 144 15.44 -8.45 -18.20
C PRO A 144 14.47 -7.26 -18.39
N GLY A 145 13.59 -7.34 -19.39
CA GLY A 145 12.76 -6.24 -19.89
C GLY A 145 13.49 -5.34 -20.88
N ASN A 146 12.97 -4.13 -21.13
CA ASN A 146 13.61 -3.14 -22.00
C ASN A 146 14.71 -2.36 -21.26
N ASP A 147 15.54 -1.62 -22.01
CA ASP A 147 16.70 -0.89 -21.50
C ASP A 147 16.34 0.22 -20.50
N LEU A 148 17.25 0.48 -19.56
CA LEU A 148 17.15 1.57 -18.59
C LEU A 148 17.62 2.90 -19.19
N PRO A 149 17.09 4.06 -18.73
CA PRO A 149 15.95 4.22 -17.83
C PRO A 149 14.62 3.92 -18.55
N ARG A 150 13.66 3.37 -17.81
CA ARG A 150 12.36 2.92 -18.34
C ARG A 150 11.16 3.23 -17.46
N TYR A 151 11.35 4.02 -16.40
CA TYR A 151 10.27 4.44 -15.53
C TYR A 151 10.49 5.90 -15.11
N PHE A 152 9.52 6.74 -15.41
CA PHE A 152 9.61 8.18 -15.29
C PHE A 152 8.40 8.70 -14.51
N ARG A 153 8.64 9.48 -13.45
CA ARG A 153 7.57 10.13 -12.68
C ARG A 153 7.23 11.46 -13.32
N LEU A 154 5.94 11.70 -13.56
CA LEU A 154 5.40 12.98 -14.02
C LEU A 154 4.76 13.65 -12.81
N THR A 155 5.60 14.21 -11.93
CA THR A 155 5.18 14.68 -10.61
C THR A 155 4.14 15.81 -10.69
N ALA A 156 4.22 16.68 -11.71
CA ALA A 156 3.22 17.73 -11.93
C ALA A 156 1.86 17.19 -12.40
N ASP A 157 1.84 15.98 -12.98
CA ASP A 157 0.63 15.34 -13.50
C ASP A 157 0.06 14.27 -12.59
N HIS A 158 0.72 13.98 -11.46
CA HIS A 158 0.46 12.78 -10.66
C HIS A 158 0.40 11.51 -11.55
N GLY A 159 1.33 11.47 -12.50
CA GLY A 159 1.39 10.46 -13.55
C GLY A 159 2.71 9.73 -13.58
N ALA A 160 2.79 8.69 -14.39
CA ALA A 160 4.06 8.07 -14.70
C ALA A 160 4.08 7.53 -16.12
N ILE A 161 5.24 7.52 -16.75
CA ILE A 161 5.47 6.82 -18.02
C ILE A 161 6.42 5.66 -17.76
N ASN A 162 6.09 4.48 -18.28
CA ASN A 162 6.99 3.34 -18.19
C ASN A 162 7.05 2.54 -19.49
N ARG A 163 8.22 1.95 -19.72
CA ARG A 163 8.50 1.03 -20.82
C ARG A 163 9.15 -0.27 -20.37
N PHE A 164 8.68 -0.86 -19.27
CA PHE A 164 9.34 -2.04 -18.66
C PHE A 164 9.56 -3.23 -19.60
N GLY A 165 8.56 -3.58 -20.42
CA GLY A 165 8.64 -4.74 -21.33
C GLY A 165 8.69 -6.09 -20.60
N PHE A 166 7.83 -6.29 -19.59
CA PHE A 166 7.74 -7.52 -18.78
C PHE A 166 9.08 -8.05 -18.26
N ASN A 167 9.83 -7.24 -17.50
CA ASN A 167 10.97 -7.76 -16.75
C ASN A 167 10.51 -8.80 -15.71
N SER A 168 10.95 -10.04 -15.84
CA SER A 168 10.47 -11.20 -15.08
C SER A 168 11.61 -12.19 -14.81
N GLU A 169 11.59 -12.85 -13.66
CA GLU A 169 12.52 -13.92 -13.31
C GLU A 169 12.06 -15.32 -13.76
N GLY A 170 10.93 -15.41 -14.48
CA GLY A 170 10.41 -16.67 -15.02
C GLY A 170 9.47 -17.41 -14.07
N HIS A 171 8.58 -18.24 -14.60
CA HIS A 171 7.57 -18.96 -13.80
C HIS A 171 8.19 -19.82 -12.70
N GLU A 172 9.33 -20.46 -12.95
CA GLU A 172 9.98 -21.37 -11.99
C GLU A 172 10.39 -20.64 -10.68
N VAL A 173 10.98 -19.45 -10.80
CA VAL A 173 11.40 -18.68 -9.63
C VAL A 173 10.18 -18.21 -8.82
N ILE A 174 9.13 -17.77 -9.51
CA ILE A 174 7.89 -17.31 -8.86
C ILE A 174 7.18 -18.50 -8.19
N LEU A 175 7.12 -19.66 -8.85
CA LEU A 175 6.59 -20.90 -8.30
C LEU A 175 7.31 -21.27 -6.99
N HIS A 176 8.64 -21.24 -6.98
CA HIS A 176 9.42 -21.52 -5.78
C HIS A 176 9.08 -20.56 -4.63
N ARG A 177 8.95 -19.26 -4.90
CA ARG A 177 8.55 -18.27 -3.88
C ARG A 177 7.15 -18.51 -3.34
N LEU A 178 6.19 -18.86 -4.20
CA LEU A 178 4.83 -19.18 -3.79
C LEU A 178 4.78 -20.46 -2.93
N ARG A 179 5.54 -21.50 -3.30
CA ARG A 179 5.67 -22.73 -2.50
C ARG A 179 6.32 -22.46 -1.15
N ASP A 180 7.44 -21.72 -1.11
CA ASP A 180 8.11 -21.32 0.14
C ASP A 180 7.19 -20.50 1.05
N ARG A 181 6.44 -19.56 0.47
CA ARG A 181 5.46 -18.77 1.20
C ARG A 181 4.40 -19.64 1.88
N ILE A 182 3.82 -20.60 1.14
CA ILE A 182 2.84 -21.54 1.69
C ILE A 182 3.48 -22.41 2.77
N GLN A 183 4.69 -22.91 2.54
CA GLN A 183 5.43 -23.71 3.51
C GLN A 183 5.67 -22.93 4.81
N ARG A 184 6.13 -21.68 4.72
CA ARG A 184 6.30 -20.80 5.88
C ARG A 184 4.99 -20.56 6.62
N TRP A 185 3.89 -20.38 5.90
CA TRP A 185 2.57 -20.24 6.52
C TRP A 185 2.17 -21.50 7.30
N ILE A 186 2.31 -22.69 6.70
CA ILE A 186 2.06 -23.99 7.35
C ILE A 186 2.92 -24.12 8.62
N LEU A 187 4.22 -23.84 8.51
CA LEU A 187 5.17 -23.95 9.62
C LEU A 187 4.86 -22.95 10.74
N SER A 188 4.52 -21.70 10.40
CA SER A 188 4.12 -20.66 11.36
C SER A 188 2.79 -20.97 12.05
N GLY A 189 1.94 -21.78 11.39
CA GLY A 189 0.70 -22.30 11.94
C GLY A 189 0.91 -23.26 13.12
N SER A 190 2.07 -23.90 13.29
CA SER A 190 2.23 -24.93 14.34
C SER A 190 2.26 -24.41 15.79
N SER A 191 2.44 -23.10 16.04
CA SER A 191 2.31 -22.52 17.39
C SER A 191 1.16 -21.51 17.55
N LEU A 192 0.46 -21.14 16.47
CA LEU A 192 -0.68 -20.20 16.48
C LEU A 192 -1.99 -20.80 15.91
N ALA A 193 -1.95 -21.97 15.26
CA ALA A 193 -3.12 -22.68 14.71
C ALA A 193 -3.84 -23.54 15.76
N LYS A 194 -4.20 -22.93 16.89
CA LYS A 194 -5.27 -23.46 17.76
C LYS A 194 -6.65 -22.89 17.44
N SER A 195 -6.82 -22.13 16.35
CA SER A 195 -8.16 -21.71 15.92
C SER A 195 -8.44 -22.02 14.45
N ARG A 196 -9.39 -22.94 14.23
CA ARG A 196 -10.37 -22.97 13.14
C ARG A 196 -9.91 -23.41 11.73
N ILE A 197 -9.25 -24.55 11.62
CA ILE A 197 -9.49 -25.44 10.46
C ILE A 197 -10.00 -26.77 11.03
N PRO A 198 -11.29 -27.13 10.84
CA PRO A 198 -11.78 -28.46 11.17
C PRO A 198 -11.15 -29.44 10.18
N LEU A 199 -10.10 -30.12 10.61
CA LEU A 199 -9.59 -31.29 9.90
C LEU A 199 -10.51 -32.49 10.23
N PRO A 200 -10.78 -33.39 9.28
CA PRO A 200 -11.59 -34.60 9.51
C PRO A 200 -11.04 -35.46 10.65
N ASP A 201 -11.93 -36.20 11.29
CA ASP A 201 -11.81 -36.84 12.60
C ASP A 201 -10.50 -37.60 12.92
N ASP A 202 -10.05 -37.30 14.14
CA ASP A 202 -9.33 -38.03 15.19
C ASP A 202 -8.38 -39.23 14.91
N GLN A 203 -7.29 -39.22 15.70
CA GLN A 203 -6.33 -40.30 16.01
C GLN A 203 -5.02 -40.49 15.19
N SER A 204 -4.44 -39.42 14.66
CA SER A 204 -2.99 -39.43 14.32
C SER A 204 -2.36 -38.04 14.45
N ARG A 205 -2.58 -37.40 15.61
CA ARG A 205 -2.20 -36.01 15.86
C ARG A 205 -0.73 -35.78 16.22
N ASP A 206 0.04 -36.82 16.51
CA ASP A 206 1.45 -36.66 16.85
C ASP A 206 2.33 -37.36 15.80
N HIS A 207 3.26 -36.59 15.23
CA HIS A 207 4.30 -36.96 14.24
C HIS A 207 3.94 -37.09 12.75
N ALA A 208 2.73 -37.44 12.32
CA ALA A 208 2.47 -37.68 10.89
C ALA A 208 2.10 -36.42 10.05
N LEU A 209 1.50 -35.39 10.67
CA LEU A 209 1.09 -34.16 9.96
C LEU A 209 2.24 -33.20 9.65
N LEU A 210 3.36 -33.34 10.34
CA LEU A 210 4.57 -32.54 10.09
C LEU A 210 5.40 -33.09 8.92
N GLU A 211 5.15 -34.33 8.46
CA GLU A 211 5.95 -34.94 7.39
C GLU A 211 5.26 -35.09 6.02
N THR A 212 3.93 -35.02 5.88
CA THR A 212 3.31 -35.33 4.56
C THR A 212 1.98 -34.66 4.23
N ALA A 213 1.65 -33.49 4.79
CA ALA A 213 0.72 -32.63 4.05
C ALA A 213 1.49 -32.01 2.88
N SER A 214 1.56 -32.72 1.76
CA SER A 214 2.16 -32.16 0.54
C SER A 214 1.48 -30.81 0.25
N ILE A 215 2.26 -29.80 -0.15
CA ILE A 215 1.73 -28.48 -0.54
C ILE A 215 0.54 -28.67 -1.50
N ASP A 216 0.63 -29.66 -2.37
CA ASP A 216 -0.38 -30.00 -3.36
C ASP A 216 -1.71 -30.44 -2.72
N THR A 217 -1.68 -31.15 -1.57
CA THR A 217 -2.89 -31.51 -0.80
C THR A 217 -3.59 -30.27 -0.22
N ILE A 218 -2.82 -29.30 0.30
CA ILE A 218 -3.36 -28.05 0.84
C ILE A 218 -3.90 -27.18 -0.29
N LEU A 219 -3.18 -27.13 -1.42
CA LEU A 219 -3.63 -26.40 -2.59
C LEU A 219 -4.91 -26.99 -3.20
N ALA A 220 -5.08 -28.32 -3.12
CA ALA A 220 -6.29 -29.01 -3.53
C ALA A 220 -7.46 -28.85 -2.53
N THR A 221 -7.24 -28.24 -1.37
CA THR A 221 -8.30 -27.99 -0.38
C THR A 221 -8.98 -26.66 -0.66
N ASP A 222 -10.30 -26.72 -0.82
CA ASP A 222 -11.11 -25.56 -1.23
C ASP A 222 -11.25 -24.46 -0.17
N GLN A 223 -10.81 -24.75 1.06
CA GLN A 223 -11.01 -23.88 2.21
C GLN A 223 -9.88 -22.85 2.41
N VAL A 224 -8.73 -23.03 1.74
CA VAL A 224 -7.56 -22.17 1.95
C VAL A 224 -7.39 -21.22 0.75
N PRO A 225 -7.68 -19.91 0.92
CA PRO A 225 -7.40 -18.92 -0.12
C PRO A 225 -5.89 -18.85 -0.37
N LYS A 226 -5.47 -18.60 -1.60
CA LYS A 226 -4.04 -18.54 -1.99
C LYS A 226 -3.36 -17.26 -1.50
N SER A 227 -4.15 -16.24 -1.17
CA SER A 227 -3.75 -15.11 -0.33
C SER A 227 -3.33 -15.53 1.08
N LEU A 228 -3.70 -16.74 1.53
CA LEU A 228 -3.52 -17.27 2.89
C LEU A 228 -4.24 -16.42 3.96
N ARG A 229 -5.19 -15.57 3.53
CA ARG A 229 -5.91 -14.62 4.38
C ARG A 229 -7.39 -14.55 4.00
N PRO A 230 -8.31 -14.85 4.94
CA PRO A 230 -9.74 -14.79 4.65
C PRO A 230 -10.20 -13.39 4.23
N GLY A 231 -10.91 -13.32 3.10
CA GLY A 231 -11.47 -12.08 2.55
C GLY A 231 -10.46 -11.17 1.84
N GLN A 232 -9.27 -11.69 1.52
CA GLN A 232 -8.30 -11.08 0.62
C GLN A 232 -7.94 -12.10 -0.48
N LEU A 233 -7.52 -11.62 -1.65
CA LEU A 233 -7.20 -12.45 -2.82
C LEU A 233 -5.78 -12.17 -3.33
N LEU A 234 -5.11 -13.23 -3.77
CA LEU A 234 -3.85 -13.17 -4.52
C LEU A 234 -4.16 -13.40 -6.00
N ALA A 235 -3.92 -12.37 -6.82
CA ALA A 235 -3.99 -12.48 -8.27
C ALA A 235 -2.59 -12.70 -8.86
N VAL A 236 -2.47 -13.62 -9.82
CA VAL A 236 -1.23 -13.85 -10.57
C VAL A 236 -1.42 -13.42 -12.00
N ASN A 237 -0.71 -12.37 -12.40
CA ASN A 237 -0.76 -11.81 -13.74
C ASN A 237 0.28 -12.49 -14.64
N LEU A 238 -0.19 -13.05 -15.75
CA LEU A 238 0.58 -13.79 -16.75
C LEU A 238 0.86 -12.91 -17.96
N GLY A 239 2.11 -12.93 -18.42
CA GLY A 239 2.57 -12.27 -19.62
C GLY A 239 3.25 -13.24 -20.58
N LYS A 240 3.47 -12.75 -21.81
CA LYS A 240 4.16 -13.48 -22.87
C LYS A 240 5.63 -13.05 -22.95
N ASN A 241 6.55 -13.98 -23.20
CA ASN A 241 7.93 -13.63 -23.50
C ASN A 241 8.02 -12.83 -24.82
N LYS A 242 9.01 -11.92 -24.90
CA LYS A 242 9.25 -11.10 -26.10
C LYS A 242 9.69 -11.95 -27.31
N THR A 243 10.33 -13.08 -27.05
CA THR A 243 10.85 -14.03 -28.05
C THR A 243 9.78 -14.97 -28.61
N SER A 244 8.68 -15.18 -27.89
CA SER A 244 7.58 -16.02 -28.34
C SER A 244 6.86 -15.40 -29.55
N ALA A 245 6.27 -16.21 -30.41
CA ALA A 245 5.53 -15.73 -31.57
C ALA A 245 4.44 -14.70 -31.16
N PRO A 246 4.15 -13.67 -31.98
CA PRO A 246 3.22 -12.59 -31.62
C PRO A 246 1.83 -13.08 -31.21
N ASP A 247 1.28 -14.05 -31.94
CA ASP A 247 -0.08 -14.59 -31.75
C ASP A 247 -0.10 -15.92 -30.98
N SER A 248 1.03 -16.34 -30.37
CA SER A 248 1.08 -17.61 -29.62
C SER A 248 0.41 -17.49 -28.25
N VAL A 249 -0.41 -18.49 -27.93
CA VAL A 249 -1.12 -18.65 -26.65
C VAL A 249 -0.30 -19.49 -25.64
N ASP A 250 0.76 -20.15 -26.10
CA ASP A 250 1.51 -21.17 -25.34
C ASP A 250 2.05 -20.65 -24.01
N ASP A 251 2.52 -19.40 -23.97
CA ASP A 251 3.07 -18.80 -22.77
C ASP A 251 2.01 -18.62 -21.68
N TYR A 252 0.79 -18.25 -22.07
CA TYR A 252 -0.34 -18.14 -21.14
C TYR A 252 -0.77 -19.52 -20.64
N VAL A 253 -0.85 -20.52 -21.54
CA VAL A 253 -1.16 -21.91 -21.15
C VAL A 253 -0.12 -22.48 -20.18
N LYS A 254 1.17 -22.24 -20.44
CA LYS A 254 2.25 -22.58 -19.49
C LYS A 254 2.05 -21.89 -18.15
N GLY A 255 1.70 -20.60 -18.15
CA GLY A 255 1.43 -19.84 -16.93
C GLY A 255 0.25 -20.37 -16.13
N VAL A 256 -0.85 -20.72 -16.79
CA VAL A 256 -2.01 -21.37 -16.16
C VAL A 256 -1.60 -22.69 -15.51
N ASN A 257 -0.89 -23.55 -16.23
CA ASN A 257 -0.48 -24.86 -15.74
C ASN A 257 0.48 -24.77 -14.54
N VAL A 258 1.43 -23.82 -14.57
CA VAL A 258 2.48 -23.71 -13.55
C VAL A 258 1.99 -22.93 -12.32
N LEU A 259 1.33 -21.79 -12.53
CA LEU A 259 1.00 -20.84 -11.45
C LEU A 259 -0.46 -20.86 -11.04
N GLY A 260 -1.36 -21.44 -11.85
CA GLY A 260 -2.79 -21.51 -11.57
C GLY A 260 -3.14 -22.08 -10.20
N PRO A 261 -2.57 -23.22 -9.77
CA PRO A 261 -2.85 -23.78 -8.44
C PRO A 261 -2.50 -22.86 -7.25
N TYR A 262 -1.73 -21.80 -7.47
CA TYR A 262 -1.21 -20.88 -6.46
C TYR A 262 -1.89 -19.50 -6.49
N ALA A 263 -2.90 -19.31 -7.32
CA ALA A 263 -3.61 -18.06 -7.46
C ALA A 263 -5.07 -18.18 -7.01
N ASP A 264 -5.59 -17.13 -6.37
CA ASP A 264 -7.04 -16.98 -6.20
C ASP A 264 -7.68 -16.47 -7.50
N LEU A 265 -6.93 -15.65 -8.26
CA LEU A 265 -7.34 -15.11 -9.56
C LEU A 265 -6.17 -15.24 -10.54
N LEU A 266 -6.42 -15.73 -11.75
CA LEU A 266 -5.44 -15.68 -12.83
C LEU A 266 -5.77 -14.53 -13.77
N VAL A 267 -4.75 -13.77 -14.18
CA VAL A 267 -4.95 -12.62 -15.06
C VAL A 267 -4.11 -12.76 -16.32
N VAL A 268 -4.74 -12.77 -17.48
CA VAL A 268 -4.09 -12.80 -18.79
C VAL A 268 -3.86 -11.36 -19.25
N ASN A 269 -2.60 -10.93 -19.35
CA ASN A 269 -2.27 -9.58 -19.77
C ASN A 269 -1.92 -9.50 -21.26
N ILE A 270 -2.81 -8.88 -22.03
CA ILE A 270 -2.68 -8.64 -23.47
C ILE A 270 -2.58 -7.15 -23.83
N SER A 271 -2.36 -6.29 -22.83
CA SER A 271 -2.57 -4.83 -22.96
C SER A 271 -1.32 -3.98 -22.74
N SER A 272 -0.18 -4.59 -22.41
CA SER A 272 1.10 -3.88 -22.29
C SER A 272 1.47 -3.21 -23.63
N PRO A 273 1.72 -1.88 -23.66
CA PRO A 273 2.26 -1.21 -24.85
C PRO A 273 3.74 -1.48 -25.08
N ASN A 274 4.41 -2.12 -24.11
CA ASN A 274 5.86 -2.22 -24.03
C ASN A 274 6.42 -3.54 -24.56
N THR A 275 5.52 -4.44 -24.97
CA THR A 275 5.84 -5.72 -25.59
C THR A 275 5.33 -5.65 -27.04
N PRO A 276 6.22 -5.62 -28.05
CA PRO A 276 5.83 -5.44 -29.44
C PRO A 276 4.75 -6.43 -29.89
N GLY A 277 3.73 -5.92 -30.60
CA GLY A 277 2.63 -6.73 -31.14
C GLY A 277 1.59 -7.22 -30.13
N LEU A 278 1.84 -7.12 -28.81
CA LEU A 278 0.98 -7.73 -27.79
C LEU A 278 -0.46 -7.20 -27.83
N ARG A 279 -0.64 -5.89 -28.01
CA ARG A 279 -1.98 -5.29 -28.10
C ARG A 279 -2.79 -5.76 -29.31
N GLY A 280 -2.12 -6.32 -30.32
CA GLY A 280 -2.78 -6.95 -31.48
C GLY A 280 -3.60 -8.19 -31.10
N LEU A 281 -3.30 -8.82 -29.96
CA LEU A 281 -4.08 -9.96 -29.42
C LEU A 281 -5.51 -9.58 -29.02
N GLN A 282 -5.82 -8.28 -28.88
CA GLN A 282 -7.15 -7.80 -28.50
C GLN A 282 -8.15 -7.79 -29.66
N ARG A 283 -7.73 -8.10 -30.89
CA ARG A 283 -8.64 -8.24 -32.04
C ARG A 283 -9.58 -9.43 -31.82
N LYS A 284 -10.87 -9.24 -32.09
CA LYS A 284 -11.96 -10.18 -31.77
C LYS A 284 -11.65 -11.66 -31.99
N SER A 285 -11.24 -12.05 -33.20
CA SER A 285 -11.00 -13.47 -33.54
C SER A 285 -9.81 -14.06 -32.79
N VAL A 286 -8.70 -13.33 -32.73
CA VAL A 286 -7.48 -13.75 -32.01
C VAL A 286 -7.75 -13.85 -30.51
N LEU A 287 -8.49 -12.87 -29.96
CA LEU A 287 -8.83 -12.85 -28.55
C LEU A 287 -9.73 -14.01 -28.15
N SER A 288 -10.75 -14.31 -28.96
CA SER A 288 -11.69 -15.39 -28.68
C SER A 288 -11.00 -16.75 -28.66
N ASP A 289 -10.09 -16.99 -29.61
CA ASP A 289 -9.29 -18.21 -29.68
C ASP A 289 -8.33 -18.31 -28.48
N LEU A 290 -7.61 -17.23 -28.17
CA LEU A 290 -6.72 -17.14 -27.02
C LEU A 290 -7.47 -17.44 -25.71
N MET A 291 -8.60 -16.77 -25.47
CA MET A 291 -9.39 -16.97 -24.26
C MET A 291 -9.90 -18.41 -24.17
N SER A 292 -10.39 -18.99 -25.27
CA SER A 292 -10.89 -20.37 -25.29
C SER A 292 -9.81 -21.38 -24.90
N GLN A 293 -8.61 -21.25 -25.46
CA GLN A 293 -7.48 -22.14 -25.16
C GLN A 293 -6.98 -21.98 -23.72
N VAL A 294 -6.93 -20.74 -23.20
CA VAL A 294 -6.53 -20.48 -21.80
C VAL A 294 -7.57 -21.02 -20.82
N VAL A 295 -8.86 -20.85 -21.12
CA VAL A 295 -9.96 -21.41 -20.31
C VAL A 295 -9.91 -22.93 -20.32
N GLU A 296 -9.70 -23.55 -21.49
CA GLU A 296 -9.52 -25.00 -21.60
C GLU A 296 -8.32 -25.50 -20.77
N ALA A 297 -7.19 -24.81 -20.81
CA ALA A 297 -6.03 -25.14 -19.98
C ALA A 297 -6.34 -25.04 -18.48
N ARG A 298 -7.06 -23.99 -18.06
CA ARG A 298 -7.47 -23.79 -16.67
C ARG A 298 -8.43 -24.87 -16.20
N ASP A 299 -9.39 -25.24 -17.04
CA ASP A 299 -10.40 -26.26 -16.72
C ASP A 299 -9.79 -27.68 -16.62
N LYS A 300 -8.60 -27.89 -17.22
CA LYS A 300 -7.82 -29.14 -17.10
C LYS A 300 -6.93 -29.20 -15.85
N LEU A 301 -6.82 -28.13 -15.07
CA LEU A 301 -6.04 -28.16 -13.84
C LEU A 301 -6.60 -29.21 -12.87
N PRO A 302 -5.75 -29.97 -12.14
CA PRO A 302 -6.19 -31.01 -11.22
C PRO A 302 -6.69 -30.44 -9.88
N LEU A 303 -7.56 -29.43 -9.94
CA LEU A 303 -8.25 -28.84 -8.80
C LEU A 303 -9.55 -29.61 -8.52
N ARG A 304 -10.09 -29.51 -7.30
CA ARG A 304 -11.39 -30.11 -7.00
C ARG A 304 -12.45 -29.52 -7.94
N ARG A 305 -13.36 -30.36 -8.45
CA ARG A 305 -14.37 -29.99 -9.46
C ARG A 305 -15.23 -28.77 -9.12
N GLN A 306 -15.32 -28.37 -7.85
CA GLN A 306 -16.08 -27.19 -7.41
C GLN A 306 -15.25 -25.90 -7.43
N ASN A 307 -13.92 -25.97 -7.48
CA ASN A 307 -13.00 -24.85 -7.40
C ASN A 307 -12.19 -24.71 -8.70
N LYS A 308 -12.75 -23.99 -9.66
CA LYS A 308 -11.97 -23.41 -10.75
C LYS A 308 -11.38 -22.09 -10.29
N VAL A 309 -10.12 -21.82 -10.64
CA VAL A 309 -9.50 -20.51 -10.42
C VAL A 309 -10.06 -19.54 -11.46
N PRO A 310 -10.77 -18.45 -11.07
CA PRO A 310 -11.30 -17.50 -12.04
C PRO A 310 -10.22 -16.88 -12.91
N LEU A 311 -10.53 -16.77 -14.20
CA LEU A 311 -9.69 -16.14 -15.20
C LEU A 311 -10.20 -14.73 -15.50
N LEU A 312 -9.28 -13.78 -15.49
CA LEU A 312 -9.52 -12.39 -15.87
C LEU A 312 -8.63 -12.03 -17.06
N VAL A 313 -9.07 -11.06 -17.87
CA VAL A 313 -8.23 -10.50 -18.95
C VAL A 313 -8.03 -9.00 -18.73
N LYS A 314 -6.78 -8.54 -18.78
CA LYS A 314 -6.41 -7.12 -18.60
C LYS A 314 -6.28 -6.44 -19.95
N ILE A 315 -7.09 -5.42 -20.19
CA ILE A 315 -7.26 -4.76 -21.50
C ILE A 315 -6.69 -3.34 -21.53
N ALA A 316 -6.40 -2.83 -22.72
CA ALA A 316 -5.89 -1.49 -22.93
C ALA A 316 -7.02 -0.44 -22.92
N PRO A 317 -6.75 0.81 -22.53
CA PRO A 317 -7.69 1.92 -22.65
C PRO A 317 -7.76 2.47 -24.09
N ASP A 318 -6.74 2.19 -24.91
CA ASP A 318 -6.57 2.75 -26.25
C ASP A 318 -7.32 1.91 -27.30
N LEU A 319 -8.63 1.81 -27.13
CA LEU A 319 -9.52 1.02 -27.98
C LEU A 319 -10.75 1.86 -28.32
N ASP A 320 -11.29 1.68 -29.52
CA ASP A 320 -12.56 2.27 -29.87
C ASP A 320 -13.74 1.54 -29.22
N GLU A 321 -14.93 2.13 -29.32
CA GLU A 321 -16.13 1.58 -28.67
C GLU A 321 -16.54 0.21 -29.22
N ASN A 322 -16.31 -0.05 -30.51
CA ASN A 322 -16.63 -1.33 -31.13
C ASN A 322 -15.63 -2.40 -30.72
N GLU A 323 -14.34 -2.07 -30.67
CA GLU A 323 -13.29 -2.95 -30.14
C GLU A 323 -13.59 -3.34 -28.69
N LEU A 324 -13.99 -2.40 -27.84
CA LEU A 324 -14.39 -2.67 -26.45
C LEU A 324 -15.62 -3.60 -26.38
N LYS A 325 -16.61 -3.41 -27.26
CA LYS A 325 -17.79 -4.29 -27.35
C LYS A 325 -17.42 -5.70 -27.81
N ASP A 326 -16.51 -5.81 -28.77
CA ASP A 326 -16.02 -7.09 -29.28
C ASP A 326 -15.25 -7.88 -28.21
N ILE A 327 -14.43 -7.19 -27.40
CA ILE A 327 -13.74 -7.77 -26.24
C ILE A 327 -14.75 -8.24 -25.20
N ALA A 328 -15.75 -7.42 -24.89
CA ALA A 328 -16.81 -7.78 -23.95
C ALA A 328 -17.59 -9.03 -24.40
N ASP A 329 -17.92 -9.11 -25.69
CA ASP A 329 -18.57 -10.28 -26.28
C ASP A 329 -17.68 -11.53 -26.20
N ALA A 330 -16.41 -11.39 -26.53
CA ALA A 330 -15.43 -12.48 -26.46
C ALA A 330 -15.26 -12.99 -25.02
N ALA A 331 -15.24 -12.11 -24.03
CA ALA A 331 -15.15 -12.49 -22.62
C ALA A 331 -16.35 -13.32 -22.18
N VAL A 332 -17.56 -12.87 -22.53
CA VAL A 332 -18.82 -13.59 -22.24
C VAL A 332 -18.85 -14.95 -22.95
N SER A 333 -18.51 -15.01 -24.24
CA SER A 333 -18.60 -16.25 -25.02
C SER A 333 -17.55 -17.29 -24.63
N SER A 334 -16.35 -16.84 -24.23
CA SER A 334 -15.24 -17.74 -23.89
C SER A 334 -15.29 -18.24 -22.44
N GLY A 335 -16.19 -17.70 -21.61
CA GLY A 335 -16.36 -18.13 -20.22
C GLY A 335 -15.31 -17.57 -19.25
N VAL A 336 -14.67 -16.45 -19.60
CA VAL A 336 -13.78 -15.69 -18.70
C VAL A 336 -14.64 -15.02 -17.63
N GLU A 337 -14.23 -15.10 -16.36
CA GLU A 337 -15.03 -14.62 -15.23
C GLU A 337 -14.83 -13.12 -14.93
N GLY A 338 -13.81 -12.47 -15.48
CA GLY A 338 -13.68 -11.02 -15.33
C GLY A 338 -12.77 -10.30 -16.33
N LEU A 339 -12.79 -8.98 -16.25
CA LEU A 339 -11.95 -8.07 -17.02
C LEU A 339 -11.29 -7.05 -16.09
N ILE A 340 -10.07 -6.63 -16.41
CA ILE A 340 -9.40 -5.51 -15.74
C ILE A 340 -9.30 -4.34 -16.71
N VAL A 341 -9.93 -3.23 -16.35
CA VAL A 341 -10.10 -2.04 -17.19
C VAL A 341 -9.55 -0.83 -16.43
N SER A 342 -8.32 -0.38 -16.68
CA SER A 342 -7.47 -0.72 -17.81
C SER A 342 -5.96 -0.68 -17.48
N ASN A 343 -5.16 -1.09 -18.46
CA ASN A 343 -3.71 -0.87 -18.47
C ASN A 343 -3.37 0.60 -18.81
N THR A 344 -2.10 0.91 -18.94
CA THR A 344 -1.58 2.23 -19.31
C THR A 344 -1.99 2.68 -20.72
N THR A 345 -2.05 3.99 -20.97
CA THR A 345 -2.36 4.57 -22.29
C THR A 345 -1.09 4.98 -23.06
N ILE A 346 -1.09 4.84 -24.38
CA ILE A 346 -0.02 5.44 -25.22
C ILE A 346 -0.30 6.90 -25.59
N GLN A 347 -1.50 7.40 -25.30
CA GLN A 347 -1.86 8.78 -25.58
C GLN A 347 -1.04 9.74 -24.72
N ARG A 348 -0.83 10.95 -25.24
CA ARG A 348 -0.16 12.06 -24.55
C ARG A 348 -1.07 13.28 -24.63
N PRO A 349 -1.98 13.46 -23.67
CA PRO A 349 -2.86 14.62 -23.64
C PRO A 349 -2.05 15.92 -23.65
N SER A 350 -2.50 16.93 -24.40
CA SER A 350 -1.86 18.25 -24.41
C SER A 350 -1.98 18.99 -23.07
N SER A 351 -2.82 18.48 -22.15
CA SER A 351 -2.99 18.99 -20.80
C SER A 351 -1.91 18.54 -19.82
N LEU A 352 -0.92 17.74 -20.26
CA LEU A 352 0.20 17.34 -19.41
C LEU A 352 1.06 18.56 -19.02
N LEU A 353 1.40 18.65 -17.74
CA LEU A 353 2.12 19.76 -17.11
C LEU A 353 3.61 19.49 -16.95
N SER A 354 4.02 18.21 -16.91
CA SER A 354 5.43 17.84 -16.77
C SER A 354 6.24 18.23 -18.02
N PRO A 355 7.57 18.44 -17.88
CA PRO A 355 8.42 18.86 -18.99
C PRO A 355 8.36 17.92 -20.20
N SER A 356 8.51 18.50 -21.40
CA SER A 356 8.39 17.78 -22.67
C SER A 356 9.38 16.63 -22.82
N GLU A 357 10.55 16.74 -22.20
CA GLU A 357 11.60 15.73 -22.18
C GLU A 357 11.13 14.44 -21.52
N ILE A 358 10.23 14.54 -20.53
CA ILE A 358 9.66 13.40 -19.82
C ILE A 358 8.35 12.95 -20.49
N THR A 359 7.48 13.88 -20.87
CA THR A 359 6.17 13.54 -21.45
C THR A 359 6.28 12.93 -22.85
N SER A 360 7.35 13.23 -23.58
CA SER A 360 7.68 12.62 -24.88
C SER A 360 8.30 11.22 -24.78
N GLU A 361 8.63 10.74 -23.58
CA GLU A 361 9.18 9.41 -23.39
C GLU A 361 8.24 8.32 -23.93
N THR A 362 8.83 7.31 -24.56
CA THR A 362 8.09 6.16 -25.07
C THR A 362 7.56 5.27 -23.93
N GLY A 363 6.45 4.59 -24.18
CA GLY A 363 5.82 3.66 -23.25
C GLY A 363 4.41 4.09 -22.82
N GLY A 364 3.90 3.43 -21.79
CA GLY A 364 2.55 3.65 -21.27
C GLY A 364 2.51 4.73 -20.20
N LEU A 365 1.59 5.69 -20.35
CA LEU A 365 1.20 6.71 -19.38
C LEU A 365 0.16 6.15 -18.41
N SER A 366 0.36 6.41 -17.12
CA SER A 366 -0.51 6.03 -16.01
C SER A 366 -0.75 7.22 -15.07
N GLY A 367 -1.59 7.02 -14.05
CA GLY A 367 -1.91 8.04 -13.05
C GLY A 367 -3.11 8.90 -13.43
N ALA A 368 -3.23 10.08 -12.83
CA ALA A 368 -4.43 10.92 -12.95
C ALA A 368 -4.87 11.19 -14.41
N PRO A 369 -3.97 11.43 -15.39
CA PRO A 369 -4.35 11.66 -16.79
C PRO A 369 -5.05 10.46 -17.46
N LEU A 370 -4.89 9.25 -16.93
CA LEU A 370 -5.48 8.02 -17.47
C LEU A 370 -6.94 7.81 -17.00
N LYS A 371 -7.37 8.46 -15.92
CA LYS A 371 -8.70 8.25 -15.31
C LYS A 371 -9.86 8.41 -16.31
N PRO A 372 -9.93 9.47 -17.15
CA PRO A 372 -11.05 9.64 -18.08
C PRO A 372 -11.17 8.50 -19.10
N LEU A 373 -10.04 8.05 -19.66
CA LEU A 373 -10.01 6.95 -20.63
C LEU A 373 -10.44 5.63 -19.98
N SER A 374 -9.97 5.38 -18.75
CA SER A 374 -10.31 4.16 -18.01
C SER A 374 -11.78 4.10 -17.64
N LEU A 375 -12.37 5.20 -17.17
CA LEU A 375 -13.81 5.26 -16.85
C LEU A 375 -14.67 5.05 -18.09
N LYS A 376 -14.33 5.69 -19.21
CA LYS A 376 -15.06 5.52 -20.48
C LYS A 376 -15.01 4.07 -20.96
N ALA A 377 -13.83 3.46 -20.98
CA ALA A 377 -13.67 2.06 -21.37
C ALA A 377 -14.47 1.12 -20.45
N LEU A 378 -14.43 1.38 -19.14
CA LEU A 378 -15.14 0.58 -18.14
C LEU A 378 -16.66 0.65 -18.33
N GLN A 379 -17.23 1.86 -18.51
CA GLN A 379 -18.66 2.01 -18.78
C GLN A 379 -19.08 1.26 -20.04
N THR A 380 -18.33 1.38 -21.14
CA THR A 380 -18.63 0.67 -22.39
C THR A 380 -18.63 -0.84 -22.19
N VAL A 381 -17.62 -1.37 -21.51
CA VAL A 381 -17.53 -2.81 -21.23
C VAL A 381 -18.67 -3.25 -20.31
N ARG A 382 -18.94 -2.54 -19.21
CA ARG A 382 -20.02 -2.88 -18.26
C ARG A 382 -21.38 -2.91 -18.94
N LYS A 383 -21.71 -1.90 -19.77
CA LYS A 383 -22.97 -1.87 -20.55
C LYS A 383 -23.15 -3.13 -21.38
N ARG A 384 -22.05 -3.69 -21.89
CA ARG A 384 -22.09 -4.85 -22.78
C ARG A 384 -22.13 -6.18 -22.02
N VAL A 385 -21.33 -6.35 -20.96
CA VAL A 385 -21.25 -7.62 -20.22
C VAL A 385 -22.34 -7.79 -19.16
N GLY A 386 -22.96 -6.70 -18.69
CA GLY A 386 -23.91 -6.74 -17.57
C GLY A 386 -23.26 -7.34 -16.31
N ASP A 387 -24.00 -8.11 -15.51
CA ASP A 387 -23.48 -8.75 -14.30
C ASP A 387 -22.79 -10.09 -14.55
N LYS A 388 -22.65 -10.51 -15.82
CA LYS A 388 -22.11 -11.84 -16.18
C LYS A 388 -20.60 -11.96 -16.00
N VAL A 389 -19.89 -10.84 -16.09
CA VAL A 389 -18.43 -10.75 -16.05
C VAL A 389 -18.07 -9.70 -15.01
N SER A 390 -17.21 -10.05 -14.06
CA SER A 390 -16.73 -9.07 -13.08
C SER A 390 -15.78 -8.07 -13.73
N ILE A 391 -15.76 -6.82 -13.28
CA ILE A 391 -14.85 -5.79 -13.77
C ILE A 391 -14.05 -5.22 -12.62
N ILE A 392 -12.73 -5.28 -12.73
CA ILE A 392 -11.81 -4.55 -11.86
C ILE A 392 -11.40 -3.26 -12.56
N GLY A 393 -11.69 -2.11 -11.94
CA GLY A 393 -11.32 -0.79 -12.45
C GLY A 393 -9.88 -0.40 -12.12
N CYS A 394 -9.11 0.07 -13.08
CA CYS A 394 -7.71 0.47 -12.88
C CYS A 394 -7.39 1.69 -13.73
N GLY A 395 -6.79 2.72 -13.12
CA GLY A 395 -6.28 3.89 -13.83
C GLY A 395 -6.64 5.22 -13.17
N GLY A 396 -5.63 5.87 -12.57
CA GLY A 396 -5.77 7.24 -12.05
C GLY A 396 -6.66 7.40 -10.82
N ILE A 397 -6.70 6.40 -9.94
CA ILE A 397 -7.47 6.41 -8.69
C ILE A 397 -6.57 6.89 -7.55
N PHE A 398 -6.89 8.04 -6.96
CA PHE A 398 -6.12 8.69 -5.89
C PHE A 398 -6.94 8.93 -4.61
N SER A 399 -8.26 8.76 -4.64
CA SER A 399 -9.15 9.08 -3.52
C SER A 399 -10.32 8.12 -3.40
N GLY A 400 -11.01 8.16 -2.27
CA GLY A 400 -12.29 7.46 -2.09
C GLY A 400 -13.36 7.93 -3.07
N GLN A 401 -13.31 9.20 -3.50
CA GLN A 401 -14.22 9.71 -4.54
C GLN A 401 -13.92 9.09 -5.91
N ASP A 402 -12.64 8.96 -6.28
CA ASP A 402 -12.27 8.25 -7.52
C ASP A 402 -12.73 6.79 -7.48
N ALA A 403 -12.58 6.12 -6.33
CA ALA A 403 -13.07 4.76 -6.14
C ALA A 403 -14.59 4.68 -6.31
N LEU A 404 -15.34 5.65 -5.76
CA LEU A 404 -16.78 5.75 -5.92
C LEU A 404 -17.20 6.01 -7.39
N ASP A 405 -16.45 6.81 -8.14
CA ASP A 405 -16.69 7.04 -9.57
C ASP A 405 -16.55 5.73 -10.36
N PHE A 406 -15.49 4.96 -10.08
CA PHE A 406 -15.29 3.64 -10.70
C PHE A 406 -16.39 2.65 -10.32
N ALA A 407 -16.83 2.63 -9.06
CA ALA A 407 -17.97 1.79 -8.65
C ALA A 407 -19.23 2.17 -9.44
N LYS A 408 -19.57 3.46 -9.49
CA LYS A 408 -20.73 3.98 -10.25
C LYS A 408 -20.61 3.68 -11.74
N ALA A 409 -19.40 3.66 -12.30
CA ALA A 409 -19.13 3.28 -13.68
C ALA A 409 -19.34 1.78 -13.94
N GLY A 410 -19.30 0.97 -12.88
CA GLY A 410 -19.57 -0.47 -12.93
C GLY A 410 -18.43 -1.35 -12.41
N ALA A 411 -17.45 -0.84 -11.68
CA ALA A 411 -16.35 -1.66 -11.15
C ALA A 411 -16.80 -2.46 -9.91
N ASP A 412 -16.53 -3.77 -9.88
CA ASP A 412 -16.78 -4.63 -8.71
C ASP A 412 -15.68 -4.48 -7.64
N ALA A 413 -14.48 -4.15 -8.09
CA ALA A 413 -13.31 -3.78 -7.30
C ALA A 413 -12.44 -2.80 -8.11
N ILE A 414 -11.43 -2.20 -7.50
CA ILE A 414 -10.50 -1.29 -8.15
C ILE A 414 -9.04 -1.62 -7.86
N GLU A 415 -8.10 -1.14 -8.66
CA GLU A 415 -6.66 -1.28 -8.42
C GLU A 415 -5.93 0.07 -8.33
N LEU A 416 -5.01 0.14 -7.38
CA LEU A 416 -4.08 1.25 -7.19
C LEU A 416 -2.69 0.86 -7.69
N TYR A 417 -1.97 1.83 -8.29
CA TYR A 417 -0.54 1.71 -8.60
C TYR A 417 0.12 3.07 -8.49
N THR A 418 -0.14 3.96 -9.43
CA THR A 418 0.59 5.24 -9.52
C THR A 418 0.40 6.06 -8.25
N SER A 419 -0.83 6.13 -7.76
CA SER A 419 -1.16 6.77 -6.49
C SER A 419 -0.39 6.17 -5.31
N PHE A 420 -0.29 4.84 -5.21
CA PHE A 420 0.51 4.18 -4.18
C PHE A 420 2.00 4.60 -4.20
N GLY A 421 2.58 4.79 -5.39
CA GLY A 421 3.94 5.30 -5.54
C GLY A 421 4.14 6.76 -5.11
N TYR A 422 3.06 7.56 -5.11
CA TYR A 422 3.07 8.96 -4.64
C TYR A 422 2.70 9.10 -3.15
N GLU A 423 1.81 8.23 -2.67
CA GLU A 423 1.11 8.38 -1.40
C GLU A 423 1.62 7.45 -0.30
N GLY A 424 2.35 6.40 -0.69
CA GLY A 424 3.01 5.46 0.21
C GLY A 424 2.08 4.48 0.92
N VAL A 425 2.64 3.80 1.92
CA VAL A 425 2.08 2.56 2.51
C VAL A 425 0.71 2.73 3.17
N GLY A 426 0.37 3.92 3.67
CA GLY A 426 -0.95 4.20 4.28
C GLY A 426 -2.05 4.54 3.27
N HIS A 427 -1.72 4.66 1.99
CA HIS A 427 -2.67 5.07 0.95
C HIS A 427 -3.92 4.17 0.82
N PRO A 428 -3.80 2.83 0.82
CA PRO A 428 -4.97 1.95 0.68
C PRO A 428 -5.99 2.19 1.80
N ARG A 429 -5.52 2.37 3.04
CA ARG A 429 -6.37 2.69 4.19
C ARG A 429 -7.06 4.05 4.03
N ARG A 430 -6.35 5.09 3.60
CA ARG A 430 -6.97 6.41 3.36
C ARG A 430 -8.09 6.35 2.34
N VAL A 431 -7.88 5.65 1.21
CA VAL A 431 -8.93 5.46 0.18
C VAL A 431 -10.13 4.71 0.76
N LYS A 432 -9.92 3.66 1.57
CA LYS A 432 -11.01 2.93 2.24
C LYS A 432 -11.80 3.82 3.21
N ASP A 433 -11.12 4.63 4.01
CA ASP A 433 -11.74 5.47 5.02
C ASP A 433 -12.57 6.59 4.36
N GLU A 434 -12.03 7.25 3.33
CA GLU A 434 -12.76 8.24 2.52
C GLU A 434 -13.99 7.62 1.83
N LEU A 435 -13.82 6.46 1.18
CA LEU A 435 -14.91 5.75 0.52
C LEU A 435 -16.00 5.33 1.51
N THR A 436 -15.62 4.84 2.69
CA THR A 436 -16.56 4.48 3.77
C THR A 436 -17.38 5.68 4.20
N ALA A 437 -16.73 6.83 4.40
CA ALA A 437 -17.42 8.07 4.76
C ALA A 437 -18.43 8.49 3.67
N LEU A 438 -18.04 8.44 2.39
CA LEU A 438 -18.91 8.76 1.26
C LEU A 438 -20.13 7.82 1.16
N LEU A 439 -19.92 6.52 1.35
CA LEU A 439 -21.00 5.51 1.29
C LEU A 439 -21.97 5.66 2.46
N LYS A 440 -21.47 5.85 3.69
CA LYS A 440 -22.30 6.08 4.87
C LYS A 440 -23.10 7.39 4.78
N ALA A 441 -22.49 8.46 4.26
CA ALA A 441 -23.20 9.71 4.01
C ALA A 441 -24.36 9.57 3.01
N GLN A 442 -24.25 8.61 2.07
CA GLN A 442 -25.30 8.26 1.11
C GLN A 442 -26.21 7.11 1.61
N ASN A 443 -26.04 6.64 2.84
CA ASN A 443 -26.73 5.48 3.42
C ASN A 443 -26.75 4.26 2.48
N THR A 444 -25.60 3.95 1.88
CA THR A 444 -25.45 2.90 0.88
C THR A 444 -24.20 2.05 1.13
N THR A 445 -24.00 1.02 0.31
CA THR A 445 -22.83 0.12 0.34
C THR A 445 -22.12 0.15 -1.00
N TRP A 446 -20.87 -0.31 -1.04
CA TRP A 446 -20.11 -0.47 -2.28
C TRP A 446 -20.92 -1.28 -3.31
N LYS A 447 -21.42 -2.46 -2.93
CA LYS A 447 -22.22 -3.33 -3.82
C LYS A 447 -23.44 -2.60 -4.39
N ALA A 448 -24.12 -1.80 -3.57
CA ALA A 448 -25.34 -1.10 -3.98
C ALA A 448 -25.08 0.07 -4.95
N VAL A 449 -23.86 0.64 -4.99
CA VAL A 449 -23.53 1.73 -5.90
C VAL A 449 -22.95 1.27 -7.24
N ILE A 450 -22.61 -0.02 -7.38
CA ILE A 450 -22.04 -0.58 -8.62
C ILE A 450 -23.00 -0.30 -9.78
N GLY A 451 -22.49 0.34 -10.83
CA GLY A 451 -23.23 0.58 -12.07
C GLY A 451 -24.32 1.66 -12.01
N THR A 452 -24.56 2.28 -10.84
CA THR A 452 -25.61 3.32 -10.69
C THR A 452 -25.37 4.59 -11.52
N GLY A 453 -24.16 4.76 -12.09
CA GLY A 453 -23.77 5.88 -12.94
C GLY A 453 -23.54 5.52 -14.41
N ILE A 454 -23.92 4.32 -14.87
CA ILE A 454 -23.67 3.85 -16.25
C ILE A 454 -24.30 4.76 -17.32
N GLU A 455 -25.46 5.36 -17.04
CA GLU A 455 -26.16 6.26 -17.97
C GLU A 455 -25.64 7.71 -17.95
N LYS A 456 -24.73 8.06 -17.03
CA LYS A 456 -24.15 9.40 -16.99
C LYS A 456 -22.98 9.47 -17.97
N GLU A 457 -23.13 10.29 -19.01
CA GLU A 457 -22.09 10.47 -20.05
C GLU A 457 -20.84 11.18 -19.53
N ASN A 458 -20.91 11.90 -18.40
CA ASN A 458 -19.81 12.69 -17.88
C ASN A 458 -19.56 12.38 -16.40
N PHE A 459 -18.57 11.54 -16.11
CA PHE A 459 -17.89 11.62 -14.83
C PHE A 459 -17.09 12.91 -14.83
N THR A 460 -17.47 13.88 -13.98
CA THR A 460 -16.64 15.05 -13.77
C THR A 460 -15.34 14.58 -13.15
N THR A 461 -14.29 14.44 -13.96
CA THR A 461 -12.93 14.23 -13.46
C THR A 461 -12.41 15.57 -12.98
N THR A 462 -12.95 16.06 -11.88
CA THR A 462 -12.21 17.00 -11.05
C THR A 462 -11.02 16.21 -10.51
N LEU A 463 -9.80 16.63 -10.86
CA LEU A 463 -8.67 16.44 -9.94
C LEU A 463 -9.18 16.83 -8.55
N PRO A 464 -8.88 16.07 -7.47
CA PRO A 464 -9.46 16.30 -6.15
C PRO A 464 -9.50 17.80 -5.85
N SER A 465 -10.70 18.39 -5.86
CA SER A 465 -10.92 19.81 -5.54
C SER A 465 -10.82 20.05 -4.03
N ASN A 466 -10.12 19.17 -3.33
CA ASN A 466 -9.65 19.35 -1.98
C ASN A 466 -8.34 20.12 -2.11
N GLU A 467 -8.48 21.41 -2.34
CA GLU A 467 -7.44 22.44 -2.26
C GLU A 467 -6.94 22.62 -0.81
N LYS A 468 -6.94 21.54 -0.02
CA LYS A 468 -6.26 21.40 1.25
C LYS A 468 -5.39 20.14 1.12
N ASP A 469 -4.12 20.38 0.80
CA ASP A 469 -2.99 19.45 0.83
C ASP A 469 -2.72 18.56 -0.40
N PHE A 470 -2.87 19.10 -1.61
CA PHE A 470 -2.07 18.64 -2.76
C PHE A 470 -1.24 19.81 -3.28
N ALA A 471 -0.34 20.30 -2.43
CA ALA A 471 0.59 21.36 -2.79
C ALA A 471 1.35 20.97 -4.08
N LYS A 472 1.48 21.92 -5.00
CA LYS A 472 2.58 21.93 -6.00
C LYS A 472 3.80 21.38 -5.29
N VAL A 473 4.49 20.40 -5.89
CA VAL A 473 5.69 19.76 -5.37
C VAL A 473 6.64 20.82 -4.85
N GLY A 474 6.50 21.14 -3.56
CA GLY A 474 7.30 22.14 -2.91
C GLY A 474 8.71 21.60 -2.80
N ASN A 475 9.65 22.50 -2.55
CA ASN A 475 10.99 22.06 -2.20
C ASN A 475 10.93 21.18 -0.92
N LEU A 476 12.00 20.45 -0.62
CA LEU A 476 12.05 19.55 0.54
C LEU A 476 11.64 20.24 1.86
N SER A 477 11.89 21.54 2.01
CA SER A 477 11.48 22.33 3.18
C SER A 477 9.97 22.46 3.33
N ASP A 478 9.23 22.66 2.25
CA ASP A 478 7.76 22.77 2.31
C ASP A 478 7.15 21.43 2.77
N ARG A 479 7.64 20.31 2.23
CA ARG A 479 7.21 18.95 2.62
C ARG A 479 7.57 18.59 4.06
N LEU A 480 8.72 19.07 4.56
CA LEU A 480 9.09 18.93 5.96
C LEU A 480 8.21 19.78 6.88
N GLY A 481 7.78 20.97 6.44
CA GLY A 481 6.81 21.80 7.13
C GLY A 481 5.46 21.12 7.29
N GLU A 482 4.93 20.53 6.21
CA GLU A 482 3.69 19.73 6.24
C GLU A 482 3.85 18.46 7.09
N SER A 483 5.01 17.79 7.03
CA SER A 483 5.33 16.67 7.92
C SER A 483 5.23 17.09 9.39
N ALA A 484 5.85 18.21 9.75
CA ALA A 484 5.85 18.73 11.10
C ALA A 484 4.44 19.15 11.53
N ALA A 485 3.65 19.75 10.65
CA ALA A 485 2.26 20.11 10.91
C ALA A 485 1.37 18.87 11.11
N SER A 486 1.52 17.84 10.26
CA SER A 486 0.78 16.59 10.35
C SER A 486 1.13 15.82 11.61
N ILE A 487 2.43 15.65 11.92
CA ILE A 487 2.90 15.01 13.16
C ILE A 487 2.43 15.81 14.38
N LYS A 488 2.48 17.15 14.33
CA LYS A 488 1.97 18.00 15.42
C LYS A 488 0.46 17.83 15.61
N GLY A 489 -0.31 17.75 14.52
CA GLY A 489 -1.75 17.50 14.55
C GLY A 489 -2.08 16.13 15.13
N GLU A 490 -1.33 15.08 14.76
CA GLU A 490 -1.43 13.76 15.37
C GLU A 490 -1.15 13.87 16.88
N ILE A 491 0.01 14.42 17.29
CA ILE A 491 0.39 14.58 18.70
C ILE A 491 -0.68 15.33 19.50
N GLU A 492 -1.28 16.38 18.93
CA GLU A 492 -2.35 17.13 19.58
C GLU A 492 -3.65 16.30 19.70
N GLY A 493 -3.97 15.50 18.69
CA GLY A 493 -5.03 14.49 18.77
C GLY A 493 -4.79 13.48 19.89
N TRP A 494 -3.57 12.95 20.01
CA TRP A 494 -3.17 12.06 21.12
C TRP A 494 -3.28 12.76 22.47
N ARG A 495 -2.85 14.02 22.58
CA ARG A 495 -3.00 14.82 23.81
C ARG A 495 -4.46 14.99 24.20
N LYS A 496 -5.35 15.21 23.23
CA LYS A 496 -6.79 15.31 23.48
C LYS A 496 -7.37 13.97 23.95
N THR A 497 -7.04 12.86 23.28
CA THR A 497 -7.50 11.52 23.67
C THR A 497 -6.97 11.09 25.04
N LEU A 498 -5.68 11.33 25.32
CA LEU A 498 -5.08 11.08 26.63
C LEU A 498 -5.64 12.03 27.70
N GLY A 499 -5.90 13.29 27.35
CA GLY A 499 -6.53 14.27 28.24
C GLY A 499 -7.96 13.88 28.63
N MET A 500 -8.75 13.37 27.68
CA MET A 500 -10.08 12.80 27.91
C MET A 500 -9.99 11.52 28.75
N ALA A 501 -9.10 10.58 28.42
CA ALA A 501 -8.91 9.36 29.21
C ALA A 501 -8.44 9.65 30.64
N VAL A 502 -7.63 10.68 30.85
CA VAL A 502 -7.20 11.14 32.19
C VAL A 502 -8.34 11.86 32.92
N ALA A 503 -9.22 12.56 32.20
CA ALA A 503 -10.43 13.17 32.79
C ALA A 503 -11.43 12.08 33.23
N ASP A 504 -11.70 11.09 32.37
CA ASP A 504 -12.57 9.94 32.66
C ASP A 504 -11.98 9.06 33.79
N ALA A 505 -10.66 8.88 33.81
CA ALA A 505 -9.96 8.22 34.92
C ALA A 505 -10.03 9.03 36.22
N LYS A 506 -9.97 10.37 36.16
CA LYS A 506 -10.15 11.23 37.35
C LYS A 506 -11.59 11.22 37.86
N GLU A 507 -12.56 11.05 36.98
CA GLU A 507 -13.98 10.97 37.34
C GLU A 507 -14.32 9.61 37.98
N SER A 508 -13.81 8.51 37.41
CA SER A 508 -13.93 7.16 37.99
C SER A 508 -13.11 6.95 39.27
N ILE A 509 -11.98 7.65 39.46
CA ILE A 509 -11.21 7.65 40.72
C ILE A 509 -11.91 8.50 41.81
N LYS A 510 -12.77 9.46 41.44
CA LYS A 510 -13.56 10.24 42.43
C LYS A 510 -14.65 9.40 43.08
N GLU A 511 -15.19 8.38 42.41
CA GLU A 511 -16.22 7.49 42.96
C GLU A 511 -15.67 6.35 43.84
N ALA A 512 -14.34 6.18 43.91
CA ALA A 512 -13.69 5.09 44.65
C ALA A 512 -12.69 5.56 45.73
N GLN A 513 -13.07 6.52 46.60
CA GLN A 513 -12.28 6.83 47.80
C GLN A 513 -12.87 6.20 49.09
N PRO A 514 -12.03 5.61 49.97
CA PRO A 514 -12.43 5.05 51.26
C PRO A 514 -12.74 6.15 52.29
N MET A 515 -13.60 5.83 53.26
CA MET A 515 -14.05 6.74 54.34
C MET A 515 -12.88 7.52 54.98
N ARG A 516 -13.01 8.86 55.02
CA ARG A 516 -12.05 9.75 55.68
C ARG A 516 -12.21 9.71 57.20
N PHE A 517 -11.11 9.41 57.89
CA PHE A 517 -10.93 9.60 59.33
C PHE A 517 -11.09 11.09 59.68
N ARG A 518 -11.98 11.42 60.62
CA ARG A 518 -12.16 12.77 61.21
C ARG A 518 -11.74 12.72 62.69
N PRO A 519 -10.69 13.42 63.12
CA PRO A 519 -10.36 13.54 64.54
C PRO A 519 -11.38 14.43 65.28
N ASP A 520 -11.59 14.14 66.56
CA ASP A 520 -12.53 14.83 67.45
C ASP A 520 -11.98 16.21 67.87
N PRO A 521 -12.70 17.32 67.61
CA PRO A 521 -12.26 18.67 67.97
C PRO A 521 -12.17 18.95 69.47
N SER A 522 -12.58 18.01 70.33
CA SER A 522 -12.44 18.14 71.80
C SER A 522 -11.08 17.67 72.34
N ASP A 523 -10.21 17.10 71.49
CA ASP A 523 -8.87 16.67 71.86
C ASP A 523 -7.93 17.86 72.03
N LYS A 524 -7.83 18.34 73.27
CA LYS A 524 -7.00 19.49 73.67
C LYS A 524 -5.51 19.26 73.43
N GLU A 525 -5.06 18.01 73.40
CA GLU A 525 -3.65 17.67 73.20
C GLU A 525 -3.28 17.85 71.72
N TYR A 526 -4.18 17.46 70.81
CA TYR A 526 -4.04 17.68 69.37
C TYR A 526 -4.14 19.16 68.97
N THR A 527 -5.10 19.91 69.52
CA THR A 527 -5.22 21.36 69.22
C THR A 527 -4.01 22.14 69.75
N SER A 528 -3.51 21.81 70.95
CA SER A 528 -2.29 22.45 71.48
C SER A 528 -1.05 22.18 70.62
N LEU A 529 -0.97 20.99 69.99
CA LEU A 529 0.12 20.64 69.09
C LEU A 529 0.02 21.42 67.77
N LEU A 530 -1.20 21.59 67.24
CA LEU A 530 -1.49 22.41 66.07
C LEU A 530 -1.17 23.89 66.30
N ASP A 531 -1.54 24.44 67.45
CA ASP A 531 -1.27 25.84 67.79
C ASP A 531 0.24 26.11 67.89
N LYS A 532 1.01 25.20 68.51
CA LYS A 532 2.49 25.29 68.54
C LYS A 532 3.12 25.19 67.16
N VAL A 533 2.53 24.41 66.25
CA VAL A 533 2.99 24.30 64.86
C VAL A 533 2.65 25.58 64.09
N HIS A 534 1.49 26.18 64.30
CA HIS A 534 1.12 27.45 63.67
C HIS A 534 1.97 28.63 64.20
N GLU A 535 2.27 28.65 65.49
CA GLU A 535 3.17 29.63 66.12
C GLU A 535 4.60 29.50 65.56
N ALA A 536 5.12 28.27 65.42
CA ALA A 536 6.44 28.02 64.84
C ALA A 536 6.53 28.37 63.34
N LEU A 537 5.40 28.33 62.63
CA LEU A 537 5.32 28.63 61.20
C LEU A 537 4.94 30.09 60.91
N GLY A 538 4.68 30.91 61.95
CA GLY A 538 4.44 32.35 61.81
C GLY A 538 3.22 32.70 60.97
N VAL A 539 2.19 31.84 60.93
CA VAL A 539 0.98 32.06 60.15
C VAL A 539 -0.07 32.72 61.05
N PRO A 540 -0.51 33.97 60.77
CA PRO A 540 -1.60 34.59 61.51
C PRO A 540 -2.92 33.83 61.25
N ASP A 541 -3.67 33.60 62.32
CA ASP A 541 -4.92 32.84 62.37
C ASP A 541 -5.96 33.29 61.32
N SER A 542 -6.77 32.33 60.88
CA SER A 542 -8.05 32.55 60.20
C SER A 542 -9.03 31.49 60.71
N PRO A 543 -10.37 31.67 60.73
CA PRO A 543 -11.22 32.80 60.32
C PRO A 543 -12.35 33.16 61.34
N SER A 544 -12.79 34.41 61.38
CA SER A 544 -14.18 34.71 61.80
C SER A 544 -14.74 35.94 61.09
N SER A 545 -15.96 35.77 60.56
CA SER A 545 -16.96 36.77 60.12
C SER A 545 -16.66 37.67 58.91
N ASP A 546 -17.38 37.40 57.81
CA ASP A 546 -18.30 38.30 57.05
C ASP A 546 -18.25 38.01 55.54
N LYS A 547 -19.30 37.42 54.94
CA LYS A 547 -20.55 38.03 54.40
C LYS A 547 -20.32 39.09 53.31
N ASN A 548 -20.84 38.75 52.11
CA ASN A 548 -21.05 39.55 50.89
C ASN A 548 -19.88 39.68 49.90
N ALA A 549 -20.00 38.98 48.77
CA ALA A 549 -19.60 39.51 47.47
C ALA A 549 -20.53 38.95 46.38
N ALA A 550 -21.23 39.87 45.73
CA ALA A 550 -22.30 39.67 44.77
C ALA A 550 -21.81 39.23 43.38
N GLU A 551 -22.74 38.63 42.63
CA GLU A 551 -22.65 38.27 41.22
C GLU A 551 -22.21 39.44 40.33
N LEU A 552 -21.30 39.17 39.39
CA LEU A 552 -20.92 40.09 38.33
C LEU A 552 -21.91 39.98 37.16
N ASP A 553 -22.74 41.00 37.03
CA ASP A 553 -23.73 41.21 35.97
C ASP A 553 -23.03 41.58 34.65
N VAL A 554 -23.18 40.73 33.63
CA VAL A 554 -22.53 40.83 32.32
C VAL A 554 -23.29 41.77 31.37
N SER A 555 -24.30 42.50 31.86
CA SER A 555 -25.13 43.40 31.05
C SER A 555 -24.53 44.79 30.78
N GLN A 556 -23.30 45.08 31.23
CA GLN A 556 -22.62 46.39 31.01
C GLN A 556 -21.24 46.33 30.32
N MET A 557 -20.91 45.28 29.56
CA MET A 557 -19.66 45.27 28.78
C MET A 557 -19.80 46.02 27.45
N THR A 558 -18.89 46.95 27.17
CA THR A 558 -18.88 47.73 25.92
C THR A 558 -18.24 46.94 24.77
N GLN A 559 -18.58 47.25 23.51
CA GLN A 559 -18.07 46.50 22.34
C GLN A 559 -16.54 46.52 22.19
N ASN A 560 -15.84 47.50 22.77
CA ASN A 560 -14.38 47.56 22.76
C ASN A 560 -13.73 46.56 23.74
N ASP A 561 -14.40 46.20 24.83
CA ASP A 561 -13.90 45.23 25.81
C ASP A 561 -13.98 43.79 25.27
N VAL A 562 -15.00 43.52 24.44
CA VAL A 562 -15.15 42.24 23.73
C VAL A 562 -14.14 42.08 22.58
N GLN A 563 -13.72 43.18 21.94
CA GLN A 563 -12.68 43.12 20.90
C GLN A 563 -11.27 42.88 21.45
N ARG A 564 -10.95 43.42 22.64
CA ARG A 564 -9.61 43.23 23.26
C ARG A 564 -9.41 41.82 23.81
N ILE A 565 -10.47 41.15 24.26
CA ILE A 565 -10.43 39.74 24.68
C ILE A 565 -10.31 38.80 23.46
N ARG A 566 -10.85 39.18 22.29
CA ARG A 566 -10.73 38.39 21.05
C ARG A 566 -9.36 38.42 20.38
N LEU A 567 -8.51 39.41 20.68
CA LEU A 567 -7.17 39.56 20.09
C LEU A 567 -6.02 38.96 20.93
N GLY A 568 -6.33 38.32 22.06
CA GLY A 568 -5.37 37.46 22.78
C GLY A 568 -4.10 38.16 23.31
N ILE A 569 -4.16 39.46 23.62
CA ILE A 569 -3.03 40.20 24.17
C ILE A 569 -3.16 40.24 25.70
N ALA A 570 -2.30 39.49 26.39
CA ALA A 570 -2.14 39.58 27.83
C ALA A 570 -1.30 40.82 28.18
N LEU A 571 -1.73 41.54 29.21
CA LEU A 571 -1.05 42.71 29.77
C LEU A 571 0.32 42.29 30.34
N GLN A 572 1.41 42.79 29.75
CA GLN A 572 2.72 42.80 30.38
C GLN A 572 3.24 44.24 30.47
N ASP A 573 3.71 44.54 31.68
CA ASP A 573 4.22 45.80 32.21
C ASP A 573 5.52 46.25 31.49
N PRO A 574 5.61 47.48 30.98
CA PRO A 574 6.78 47.97 30.25
C PRO A 574 7.85 48.51 31.21
N SER A 575 8.67 47.64 31.79
CA SER A 575 9.84 48.09 32.56
C SER A 575 11.04 47.14 32.54
N VAL A 576 11.38 46.49 31.41
CA VAL A 576 12.71 45.90 31.22
C VAL A 576 13.12 45.92 29.74
N ALA A 577 14.15 46.71 29.39
CA ALA A 577 14.96 46.52 28.17
C ALA A 577 16.27 45.79 28.57
N PRO A 578 16.92 45.04 27.65
CA PRO A 578 17.98 45.68 26.88
C PRO A 578 18.14 45.22 25.42
N SER A 579 18.69 46.17 24.66
CA SER A 579 19.33 46.17 23.35
C SER A 579 20.48 45.17 23.15
N VAL A 580 20.70 44.70 21.90
CA VAL A 580 21.95 44.77 21.09
C VAL A 580 21.66 44.23 19.68
N ALA A 581 21.94 45.02 18.62
CA ALA A 581 22.75 44.64 17.45
C ALA A 581 22.66 45.66 16.28
N LEU A 582 23.82 46.29 16.02
CA LEU A 582 24.33 46.87 14.76
C LEU A 582 24.36 45.78 13.64
N GLU A 583 24.44 45.98 12.33
CA GLU A 583 24.79 47.09 11.42
C GLU A 583 24.53 46.64 9.97
N GLY A 584 24.38 47.59 9.03
CA GLY A 584 24.58 47.45 7.57
C GLY A 584 23.35 47.01 6.76
N ALA A 585 22.52 47.88 6.17
CA ALA A 585 22.78 48.80 5.03
C ALA A 585 23.49 48.10 3.86
N GLY A 586 23.00 48.08 2.62
CA GLY A 586 21.83 48.71 2.02
C GLY A 586 21.92 48.58 0.49
N ASP A 587 20.75 48.58 -0.14
CA ASP A 587 20.40 49.15 -1.45
C ASP A 587 21.08 48.64 -2.74
N GLN A 588 20.30 47.97 -3.61
CA GLN A 588 19.40 48.50 -4.66
C GLN A 588 20.12 48.62 -6.01
N ALA A 589 19.80 47.72 -6.95
CA ALA A 589 18.82 47.92 -8.02
C ALA A 589 19.38 48.73 -9.20
N THR A 590 19.44 48.12 -10.39
CA THR A 590 18.90 48.70 -11.63
C THR A 590 19.02 47.76 -12.83
N VAL A 591 18.05 47.98 -13.71
CA VAL A 591 17.68 47.30 -14.95
C VAL A 591 18.68 47.59 -16.08
N GLY A 592 18.88 46.64 -17.01
CA GLY A 592 19.63 46.86 -18.24
C GLY A 592 19.19 45.93 -19.37
N SER A 593 18.46 46.50 -20.34
CA SER A 593 18.03 45.91 -21.61
C SER A 593 19.16 45.80 -22.63
N GLY A 594 19.18 44.68 -23.37
CA GLY A 594 19.49 44.55 -24.81
C GLY A 594 20.80 45.09 -25.38
N GLN A 595 21.61 44.19 -25.98
CA GLN A 595 22.20 44.37 -27.32
C GLN A 595 22.94 43.10 -27.77
N THR A 596 22.70 42.70 -29.02
CA THR A 596 23.55 41.82 -29.85
C THR A 596 24.96 42.40 -30.04
N PRO A 597 25.98 41.55 -30.25
CA PRO A 597 26.52 41.49 -31.62
C PRO A 597 26.93 40.07 -32.10
N THR A 598 26.91 39.94 -33.42
CA THR A 598 27.46 38.87 -34.27
C THR A 598 29.00 38.82 -34.28
N PHE A 599 29.59 37.62 -34.31
CA PHE A 599 30.54 37.07 -35.32
C PHE A 599 31.40 35.95 -34.71
N GLY A 600 31.53 34.80 -35.40
CA GLY A 600 32.51 33.77 -35.04
C GLY A 600 32.22 32.40 -35.67
N ARG A 601 32.83 32.14 -36.82
CA ARG A 601 32.60 31.03 -37.75
C ARG A 601 33.68 29.95 -37.57
N ILE A 602 33.34 28.75 -37.10
CA ILE A 602 34.03 27.46 -37.34
C ILE A 602 32.94 26.38 -37.16
N GLY A 603 32.53 25.51 -38.08
CA GLY A 603 33.18 25.02 -39.28
C GLY A 603 33.64 23.58 -39.10
N GLN A 604 32.73 22.60 -38.97
CA GLN A 604 33.03 21.20 -39.32
C GLN A 604 31.78 20.43 -39.78
N LYS A 605 31.87 19.97 -41.03
CA LYS A 605 30.92 19.14 -41.77
C LYS A 605 31.05 17.68 -41.32
N LEU A 606 29.93 16.98 -41.21
CA LEU A 606 29.87 15.54 -41.45
C LEU A 606 28.62 15.25 -42.30
N THR A 607 28.84 14.76 -43.51
CA THR A 607 27.84 14.11 -44.38
C THR A 607 28.21 12.64 -44.55
N PRO A 608 27.24 11.76 -44.83
CA PRO A 608 27.32 10.32 -44.61
C PRO A 608 28.01 9.59 -45.77
N VAL A 609 28.53 8.39 -45.47
CA VAL A 609 29.07 7.44 -46.46
C VAL A 609 28.11 6.26 -46.58
N ASP A 610 27.68 5.99 -47.81
CA ASP A 610 26.92 4.81 -48.27
C ASP A 610 27.77 4.07 -49.34
N PRO A 611 27.47 2.84 -49.79
CA PRO A 611 28.42 1.76 -49.90
C PRO A 611 28.67 1.40 -51.37
N ARG A 612 29.60 0.46 -51.61
CA ARG A 612 29.86 -0.33 -52.86
C ARG A 612 31.25 -0.93 -52.67
N GLY A 613 31.61 -2.16 -52.98
CA GLY A 613 31.03 -3.39 -53.55
C GLY A 613 32.14 -4.46 -53.30
N ALA A 614 32.12 -5.71 -53.73
CA ALA A 614 31.39 -6.35 -54.79
C ALA A 614 31.63 -7.89 -54.72
N SER A 615 30.68 -8.64 -55.30
CA SER A 615 30.91 -9.84 -56.12
C SER A 615 31.29 -11.15 -55.38
N THR A 616 30.87 -12.36 -55.76
CA THR A 616 30.33 -12.91 -57.02
C THR A 616 29.67 -14.29 -56.77
N ALA A 617 28.71 -14.65 -57.66
CA ALA A 617 28.41 -16.00 -58.21
C ALA A 617 27.90 -17.12 -57.26
N SER A 618 26.97 -18.02 -57.59
CA SER A 618 26.26 -18.37 -58.84
C SER A 618 25.19 -19.45 -58.54
N SER A 619 24.12 -19.49 -59.37
CA SER A 619 23.35 -20.68 -59.84
C SER A 619 22.63 -21.58 -58.80
N SER A 620 21.43 -22.16 -59.00
CA SER A 620 20.59 -22.41 -60.18
C SER A 620 19.18 -22.89 -59.74
N SER A 621 18.17 -22.48 -60.52
CA SER A 621 16.88 -23.11 -60.90
C SER A 621 16.40 -24.48 -60.37
N SER A 622 15.10 -24.56 -60.02
CA SER A 622 14.03 -25.51 -60.50
C SER A 622 12.77 -25.35 -59.60
N GLN A 623 11.56 -24.93 -60.06
CA GLN A 623 10.48 -25.69 -60.75
C GLN A 623 10.26 -27.11 -60.18
N ALA A 624 9.07 -27.64 -59.88
CA ALA A 624 7.66 -27.24 -60.03
C ALA A 624 6.77 -28.26 -59.28
N SER A 625 5.47 -27.95 -59.10
CA SER A 625 4.28 -28.87 -59.09
C SER A 625 4.22 -30.00 -58.03
N SER A 626 3.10 -30.51 -57.51
CA SER A 626 1.65 -30.32 -57.68
C SER A 626 0.96 -31.30 -56.70
N ASP A 627 -0.29 -30.98 -56.33
CA ASP A 627 -1.40 -31.90 -56.06
C ASP A 627 -1.39 -32.94 -54.92
N GLY A 628 -2.54 -33.00 -54.22
CA GLY A 628 -3.26 -34.28 -54.09
C GLY A 628 -3.74 -34.73 -52.70
N ARG A 629 -4.91 -34.25 -52.30
CA ARG A 629 -6.07 -34.99 -51.73
C ARG A 629 -5.92 -36.06 -50.61
N VAL A 630 -6.71 -35.82 -49.53
CA VAL A 630 -7.82 -36.65 -48.96
C VAL A 630 -7.53 -38.06 -48.38
N GLY A 631 -8.02 -38.27 -47.14
CA GLY A 631 -8.44 -39.58 -46.61
C GLY A 631 -8.21 -39.75 -45.11
N MET A 632 -9.14 -39.32 -44.24
CA MET A 632 -10.03 -40.18 -43.42
C MET A 632 -9.46 -41.52 -42.90
N GLY A 633 -9.50 -41.66 -41.56
CA GLY A 633 -10.00 -42.85 -40.88
C GLY A 633 -8.97 -43.75 -40.19
N GLY A 634 -9.18 -44.02 -38.89
CA GLY A 634 -8.62 -45.22 -38.24
C GLY A 634 -8.24 -45.05 -36.77
N LYS A 635 -9.14 -45.45 -35.88
CA LYS A 635 -8.86 -45.77 -34.46
C LYS A 635 -7.96 -47.02 -34.38
N SER A 636 -7.05 -47.06 -33.40
CA SER A 636 -6.96 -48.10 -32.34
C SER A 636 -5.57 -48.13 -31.68
N ASP A 637 -5.54 -47.83 -30.38
CA ASP A 637 -5.04 -48.69 -29.29
C ASP A 637 -3.60 -49.26 -29.25
N PHE A 638 -3.02 -49.07 -28.05
CA PHE A 638 -1.94 -49.83 -27.37
C PHE A 638 -0.50 -49.77 -27.94
N ASN A 639 0.40 -49.05 -27.25
CA ASN A 639 1.32 -49.71 -26.31
C ASN A 639 2.19 -48.71 -25.53
N SER A 640 2.30 -49.01 -24.23
CA SER A 640 3.26 -48.48 -23.27
C SER A 640 4.70 -48.79 -23.67
N VAL A 641 5.59 -47.81 -23.63
CA VAL A 641 7.02 -48.04 -23.38
C VAL A 641 7.54 -46.99 -22.40
N ASP A 642 7.96 -47.52 -21.25
CA ASP A 642 8.74 -46.93 -20.19
C ASP A 642 10.16 -46.60 -20.70
N SER A 643 10.65 -45.39 -20.44
CA SER A 643 12.08 -45.10 -20.54
C SER A 643 12.49 -44.02 -19.56
N ARG A 644 12.93 -44.47 -18.38
CA ARG A 644 13.79 -43.72 -17.47
C ARG A 644 15.18 -43.50 -18.06
N ARG A 645 15.71 -42.30 -17.80
CA ARG A 645 17.13 -41.90 -17.64
C ARG A 645 18.08 -42.11 -18.83
N VAL A 646 18.78 -41.04 -19.21
CA VAL A 646 20.24 -40.85 -18.99
C VAL A 646 20.64 -39.43 -19.48
N VAL A 647 21.40 -38.75 -18.60
CA VAL A 647 22.02 -37.39 -18.64
C VAL A 647 21.11 -36.18 -18.42
#